data_AF-A0A3C1Q3Z5-F1
#
_entry.id   AF-A0A3C1Q3Z5-F1
#
_cell.length_a   1.000
_cell.length_b   1.000
_cell.length_c   1.000
_cell.angle_alpha   90.00
_cell.angle_beta   90.00
_cell.angle_gamma   90.00
#
_symmetry.space_group_name_H-M   'P 1'
#
loop_
_entity.id
_entity.type
_entity.pdbx_description
1 polymer ?
#
loop_
_entity_poly.entity_id
_entity_poly.type
_entity_poly.pdbx_seq_one_letter_code
_entity_poly.pdbx_strand_id
1 'polypeptide(L)'
;MSHLELTRDLLMDVGGHVEMKKARAIHRQGGVKSAEYQNGVLSGETRVGGKMKKVSMEMISKTHMENHCTCLMVRRDGRVCAHIMAIGLELIDPQTGAVEPLDTPIEDRWPNLSEEGRPLSLQVMLPLKVEASWQRGQLMTGFGAVLDGEEILLSALPEGPFYIEGHDEELWQVLRELFPIEAPGIVNLDQSEFGQLLQGLIGHSQVFFGKKTSASIVAKPLRRKLSMKGERIVAKPGNLGLWQLSDSEFQPVAPGLPMRLYPVFTKGMPVSAAEARYMLAELEQWFEVPDCLWGTLPEEGTPQVIIFLEGSLRHLEARLEFRYDGVKSSCENGEPKLVGDFFTSLSKETAVIDFFLAWGFEAPVKGGRMALRDREEILKFHAFAELPRQWAVEKGERFQAAAKQVVAVRPDWDWQDGGRDWFSVETKYRVGGEELPADQVQRMLRMGRAEHAFGKGKIAVIDSEFIEEVNETLTDSEALQNSPGIFEINAQQAAFLKTSARDFGMLVEDGIEVDLDLPNFLRPYQVAGVKWLYRLSEFEMGGILADDMGLGKTLQALTFIAKKGGPALVVCPSSLVSNWADECKKWVPELKIALHVGGQRGEVLEADIVITSYAILRIDSEKFQAREFDIAILDEAQQIKNPDAQISKVAHHLNAKHRFALSGTPVENSLLDF
;
A
#
# COMPACT_ATOMS: atom_id res chain seq x y z
N MET A 1 -6.45 31.34 -18.68
CA MET A 1 -5.57 30.35 -18.05
C MET A 1 -4.40 30.14 -19.00
N SER A 2 -3.15 30.39 -18.57
CA SER A 2 -1.99 30.06 -19.40
C SER A 2 -1.85 28.55 -19.45
N HIS A 3 -2.06 27.94 -20.62
CA HIS A 3 -1.88 26.50 -20.79
C HIS A 3 -0.41 26.14 -20.58
N LEU A 4 -0.16 25.06 -19.85
CA LEU A 4 1.19 24.56 -19.60
C LEU A 4 1.86 24.18 -20.92
N GLU A 5 3.07 24.68 -21.14
CA GLU A 5 3.87 24.29 -22.29
C GLU A 5 4.39 22.87 -22.08
N LEU A 6 4.13 21.99 -23.04
CA LEU A 6 4.60 20.60 -23.00
C LEU A 6 6.09 20.57 -23.36
N THR A 7 6.96 20.51 -22.35
CA THR A 7 8.41 20.42 -22.51
C THR A 7 8.97 19.10 -21.98
N ARG A 8 10.17 18.74 -22.42
CA ARG A 8 10.88 17.54 -21.94
C ARG A 8 11.17 17.62 -20.44
N ASP A 9 11.51 18.80 -19.95
CA ASP A 9 11.79 19.05 -18.53
C ASP A 9 10.50 18.91 -17.70
N LEU A 10 9.37 19.40 -18.19
CA LEU A 10 8.07 19.18 -17.52
C LEU A 10 7.75 17.69 -17.37
N LEU A 11 7.91 16.90 -18.43
CA LEU A 11 7.71 15.44 -18.36
C LEU A 11 8.70 14.76 -17.41
N MET A 12 9.94 15.24 -17.38
CA MET A 12 11.01 14.76 -16.51
C MET A 12 10.67 15.00 -15.04
N ASP A 13 10.21 16.21 -14.70
CA ASP A 13 9.84 16.62 -13.34
C ASP A 13 8.65 15.82 -12.80
N VAL A 14 7.62 15.57 -13.62
CA VAL A 14 6.38 14.92 -13.15
C VAL A 14 6.42 13.38 -13.19
N GLY A 15 7.23 12.79 -14.08
CA GLY A 15 7.35 11.34 -14.20
C GLY A 15 8.59 10.73 -13.54
N GLY A 16 9.64 11.52 -13.33
CA GLY A 16 10.91 11.06 -12.76
C GLY A 16 11.77 10.20 -13.70
N HIS A 17 13.03 10.00 -13.33
CA HIS A 17 14.07 9.41 -14.22
C HIS A 17 13.77 7.98 -14.66
N VAL A 18 13.13 7.20 -13.79
CA VAL A 18 12.79 5.80 -14.05
C VAL A 18 11.72 5.68 -15.14
N GLU A 19 10.64 6.47 -15.04
CA GLU A 19 9.56 6.46 -16.03
C GLU A 19 9.98 7.12 -17.32
N MET A 20 10.79 8.19 -17.28
CA MET A 20 11.39 8.78 -18.47
C MET A 20 12.25 7.77 -19.25
N LYS A 21 13.02 6.92 -18.56
CA LYS A 21 13.83 5.87 -19.21
C LYS A 21 12.95 4.83 -19.92
N LYS A 22 11.84 4.42 -19.30
CA LYS A 22 10.86 3.49 -19.89
C LYS A 22 10.08 4.13 -21.04
N ALA A 23 9.67 5.39 -20.89
CA ALA A 23 8.98 6.17 -21.92
C ALA A 23 9.83 6.29 -23.19
N ARG A 24 11.12 6.59 -23.03
CA ARG A 24 12.09 6.59 -24.16
C ARG A 24 12.22 5.24 -24.82
N ALA A 25 12.13 4.13 -24.07
CA ALA A 25 12.17 2.79 -24.65
C ALA A 25 10.91 2.49 -25.47
N ILE A 26 9.71 2.84 -24.97
CA ILE A 26 8.43 2.70 -25.67
C ILE A 26 8.45 3.53 -26.97
N HIS A 27 8.86 4.80 -26.85
CA HIS A 27 8.96 5.74 -27.97
C HIS A 27 9.98 5.26 -29.04
N ARG A 28 11.18 4.82 -28.63
CA ARG A 28 12.20 4.26 -29.55
C ARG A 28 11.81 2.97 -30.26
N GLN A 29 10.85 2.23 -29.71
CA GLN A 29 10.35 0.98 -30.27
C GLN A 29 9.14 1.19 -31.19
N GLY A 30 8.81 2.44 -31.55
CA GLY A 30 7.59 2.76 -32.30
C GLY A 30 6.32 2.37 -31.54
N GLY A 31 6.36 2.43 -30.20
CA GLY A 31 5.26 2.03 -29.33
C GLY A 31 4.14 3.06 -29.23
N VAL A 32 4.26 4.20 -29.91
CA VAL A 32 3.25 5.27 -29.99
C VAL A 32 2.68 5.30 -31.41
N LYS A 33 1.35 5.30 -31.53
CA LYS A 33 0.64 5.30 -32.81
C LYS A 33 -0.01 6.64 -33.11
N SER A 34 -0.43 7.37 -32.08
CA SER A 34 -0.95 8.72 -32.21
C SER A 34 -0.65 9.50 -30.94
N ALA A 35 -0.45 10.81 -31.08
CA ALA A 35 -0.23 11.72 -29.97
C ALA A 35 -0.85 13.08 -30.29
N GLU A 36 -1.46 13.71 -29.30
CA GLU A 36 -2.12 14.99 -29.40
C GLU A 36 -2.04 15.75 -28.06
N TYR A 37 -1.80 17.05 -28.13
CA TYR A 37 -1.84 17.94 -26.97
C TYR A 37 -2.67 19.18 -27.28
N GLN A 38 -3.86 19.28 -26.69
CA GLN A 38 -4.77 20.40 -26.89
C GLN A 38 -5.47 20.78 -25.58
N ASN A 39 -5.64 22.07 -25.33
CA ASN A 39 -6.36 22.61 -24.17
C ASN A 39 -5.89 22.07 -22.80
N GLY A 40 -4.62 21.72 -22.66
CA GLY A 40 -4.09 21.13 -21.42
C GLY A 40 -4.27 19.61 -21.29
N VAL A 41 -4.85 18.94 -22.29
CA VAL A 41 -5.02 17.48 -22.31
C VAL A 41 -4.00 16.85 -23.25
N LEU A 42 -3.15 15.98 -22.70
CA LEU A 42 -2.24 15.12 -23.46
C LEU A 42 -2.92 13.78 -23.71
N SER A 43 -3.07 13.35 -24.96
CA SER A 43 -3.74 12.10 -25.28
C SER A 43 -3.16 11.40 -26.52
N GLY A 44 -3.39 10.09 -26.63
CA GLY A 44 -2.86 9.32 -27.76
C GLY A 44 -3.04 7.81 -27.61
N GLU A 45 -2.58 7.05 -28.60
CA GLU A 45 -2.54 5.59 -28.56
C GLU A 45 -1.09 5.08 -28.39
N THR A 46 -0.85 4.29 -27.34
CA THR A 46 0.47 3.66 -27.11
C THR A 46 0.32 2.23 -26.60
N ARG A 47 1.41 1.46 -26.66
CA ARG A 47 1.45 0.06 -26.25
C ARG A 47 1.46 -0.06 -24.72
N VAL A 48 0.35 -0.52 -24.15
CA VAL A 48 0.19 -0.79 -22.71
C VAL A 48 -0.01 -2.29 -22.51
N GLY A 49 0.99 -2.97 -21.95
CA GLY A 49 0.94 -4.43 -21.75
C GLY A 49 0.88 -5.21 -23.07
N GLY A 50 1.58 -4.74 -24.10
CA GLY A 50 1.68 -5.41 -25.41
C GLY A 50 0.56 -5.07 -26.41
N LYS A 51 -0.57 -4.51 -25.95
CA LYS A 51 -1.69 -4.06 -26.82
C LYS A 51 -1.70 -2.54 -26.98
N MET A 52 -2.15 -2.04 -28.13
CA MET A 52 -2.39 -0.61 -28.34
C MET A 52 -3.61 -0.16 -27.55
N LYS A 53 -3.46 0.88 -26.73
CA LYS A 53 -4.55 1.45 -25.94
C LYS A 53 -4.53 2.97 -26.00
N LYS A 54 -5.72 3.57 -25.94
CA LYS A 54 -5.89 5.00 -25.73
C LYS A 54 -5.49 5.37 -24.31
N VAL A 55 -4.78 6.48 -24.20
CA VAL A 55 -4.27 7.03 -22.94
C VAL A 55 -4.48 8.53 -22.98
N SER A 56 -4.87 9.11 -21.86
CA SER A 56 -4.98 10.56 -21.70
C SER A 56 -4.52 11.00 -20.32
N MET A 57 -4.09 12.25 -20.23
CA MET A 57 -3.78 12.94 -18.99
C MET A 57 -4.13 14.41 -19.12
N GLU A 58 -4.89 14.92 -18.16
CA GLU A 58 -5.23 16.34 -18.05
C GLU A 58 -4.19 17.04 -17.18
N MET A 59 -3.56 18.10 -17.71
CA MET A 59 -2.51 18.87 -17.05
C MET A 59 -3.08 20.22 -16.59
N ILE A 60 -3.53 20.24 -15.34
CA ILE A 60 -4.17 21.41 -14.71
C ILE A 60 -3.10 22.38 -14.20
N SER A 61 -2.06 21.87 -13.54
CA SER A 61 -0.89 22.64 -13.07
C SER A 61 0.39 21.77 -13.09
N LYS A 62 1.56 22.34 -12.79
CA LYS A 62 2.81 21.54 -12.64
C LYS A 62 2.73 20.50 -11.51
N THR A 63 1.83 20.70 -10.55
CA THR A 63 1.66 19.87 -9.36
C THR A 63 0.33 19.09 -9.35
N HIS A 64 -0.55 19.33 -10.34
CA HIS A 64 -1.86 18.69 -10.43
C HIS A 64 -2.08 18.18 -11.85
N MET A 65 -2.04 16.85 -12.00
CA MET A 65 -2.29 16.15 -13.24
C MET A 65 -3.22 14.96 -12.99
N GLU A 66 -4.22 14.79 -13.84
CA GLU A 66 -5.13 13.65 -13.78
C GLU A 66 -4.78 12.66 -14.89
N ASN A 67 -4.19 11.52 -14.53
CA ASN A 67 -3.77 10.50 -15.49
C ASN A 67 -4.84 9.41 -15.62
N HIS A 68 -5.36 9.21 -16.84
CA HIS A 68 -6.40 8.22 -17.14
C HIS A 68 -5.86 6.97 -17.85
N CYS A 69 -4.55 6.69 -17.74
CA CYS A 69 -3.98 5.46 -18.27
C CYS A 69 -4.51 4.22 -17.56
N THR A 70 -4.80 3.16 -18.32
CA THR A 70 -5.25 1.88 -17.77
C THR A 70 -4.13 0.97 -17.25
N CYS A 71 -2.88 1.47 -17.18
CA CYS A 71 -1.77 0.67 -16.66
C CYS A 71 -1.83 0.53 -15.14
N LEU A 72 -1.21 -0.55 -14.64
CA LEU A 72 -1.25 -0.92 -13.23
C LEU A 72 -0.77 0.20 -12.29
N MET A 73 0.25 0.96 -12.72
CA MET A 73 0.84 2.05 -11.94
C MET A 73 -0.13 3.20 -11.71
N VAL A 74 -0.91 3.58 -12.72
CA VAL A 74 -1.88 4.68 -12.60
C VAL A 74 -3.10 4.23 -11.80
N ARG A 75 -3.55 2.99 -12.01
CA ARG A 75 -4.65 2.39 -11.25
C ARG A 75 -4.33 2.21 -9.76
N ARG A 76 -3.06 2.02 -9.41
CA ARG A 76 -2.61 1.82 -8.02
C ARG A 76 -2.21 3.11 -7.34
N ASP A 77 -1.45 3.96 -8.02
CA ASP A 77 -0.73 5.08 -7.39
C ASP A 77 -1.12 6.46 -7.97
N GLY A 78 -1.96 6.53 -9.00
CA GLY A 78 -2.37 7.79 -9.65
C GLY A 78 -1.24 8.56 -10.36
N ARG A 79 -0.02 8.02 -10.43
CA ARG A 79 1.19 8.72 -10.90
C ARG A 79 1.23 8.91 -12.41
N VAL A 80 2.10 9.81 -12.88
CA VAL A 80 2.46 9.91 -14.30
C VAL A 80 3.25 8.67 -14.72
N CYS A 81 2.79 7.97 -15.76
CA CYS A 81 3.36 6.68 -16.18
C CYS A 81 4.17 6.81 -17.48
N ALA A 82 5.09 5.87 -17.72
CA ALA A 82 5.88 5.84 -18.96
C ALA A 82 5.07 5.87 -20.26
N HIS A 83 3.82 5.37 -20.26
CA HIS A 83 2.96 5.33 -21.45
C HIS A 83 2.53 6.74 -21.87
N ILE A 84 2.02 7.55 -20.93
CA ILE A 84 1.60 8.92 -21.26
C ILE A 84 2.80 9.83 -21.52
N MET A 85 3.93 9.57 -20.86
CA MET A 85 5.19 10.25 -21.17
C MET A 85 5.70 9.91 -22.57
N ALA A 86 5.49 8.68 -23.06
CA ALA A 86 5.86 8.31 -24.42
C ALA A 86 5.03 9.08 -25.46
N ILE A 87 3.73 9.29 -25.21
CA ILE A 87 2.87 10.18 -26.01
C ILE A 87 3.44 11.61 -26.03
N GLY A 88 3.84 12.15 -24.88
CA GLY A 88 4.44 13.48 -24.78
C GLY A 88 5.79 13.59 -25.51
N LEU A 89 6.61 12.53 -25.47
CA LEU A 89 7.88 12.48 -26.20
C LEU A 89 7.68 12.46 -27.72
N GLU A 90 6.63 11.79 -28.22
CA GLU A 90 6.30 11.77 -29.66
C GLU A 90 5.97 13.17 -30.20
N LEU A 91 5.34 14.02 -29.39
CA LEU A 91 5.06 15.41 -29.76
C LEU A 91 6.29 16.32 -29.70
N ILE A 92 7.23 16.03 -28.80
CA ILE A 92 8.45 16.83 -28.60
C ILE A 92 9.57 16.43 -29.58
N ASP A 93 9.68 15.14 -29.90
CA ASP A 93 10.79 14.54 -30.65
C ASP A 93 10.30 13.37 -31.53
N PRO A 94 9.45 13.62 -32.54
CA PRO A 94 8.77 12.57 -33.30
C PRO A 94 9.73 11.62 -34.00
N GLN A 95 9.48 10.31 -33.90
CA GLN A 95 10.31 9.32 -34.59
C GLN A 95 9.95 9.31 -36.08
N THR A 96 10.89 9.67 -36.96
CA THR A 96 10.74 9.46 -38.41
C THR A 96 10.76 7.95 -38.71
N GLY A 97 9.60 7.33 -38.65
CA GLY A 97 9.39 5.91 -38.89
C GLY A 97 7.92 5.62 -39.19
N ALA A 98 7.47 6.05 -40.36
CA ALA A 98 6.16 5.68 -40.89
C ALA A 98 6.08 4.15 -41.04
N VAL A 99 5.21 3.53 -40.26
CA VAL A 99 4.65 2.22 -40.59
C VAL A 99 3.38 2.51 -41.38
N GLU A 100 3.44 2.34 -42.69
CA GLU A 100 2.23 2.28 -43.52
C GLU A 100 1.36 1.11 -43.01
N PRO A 101 0.04 1.29 -42.85
CA PRO A 101 -0.85 0.16 -42.65
C PRO A 101 -0.81 -0.71 -43.91
N LEU A 102 -0.60 -2.01 -43.73
CA LEU A 102 -0.85 -3.00 -44.78
C LEU A 102 -2.36 -3.08 -45.02
N ASP A 103 -2.91 -2.12 -45.77
CA ASP A 103 -4.19 -2.27 -46.47
C ASP A 103 -3.94 -3.17 -47.69
N THR A 104 -3.80 -4.46 -47.42
CA THR A 104 -4.31 -5.46 -48.36
C THR A 104 -5.69 -5.81 -47.82
N PRO A 105 -6.79 -5.58 -48.55
CA PRO A 105 -8.08 -6.09 -48.13
C PRO A 105 -7.92 -7.61 -48.03
N ILE A 106 -7.93 -8.13 -46.79
CA ILE A 106 -8.24 -9.53 -46.57
C ILE A 106 -9.64 -9.68 -47.16
N GLU A 107 -9.77 -10.41 -48.26
CA GLU A 107 -11.09 -10.78 -48.78
C GLU A 107 -11.83 -11.48 -47.64
N ASP A 108 -12.82 -10.80 -47.05
CA ASP A 108 -13.71 -11.41 -46.08
C ASP A 108 -14.57 -12.42 -46.83
N ARG A 109 -14.26 -13.71 -46.65
CA ARG A 109 -14.98 -14.82 -47.28
C ARG A 109 -16.04 -15.40 -46.35
N TRP A 110 -16.39 -14.69 -45.28
CA TRP A 110 -17.51 -15.07 -44.45
C TRP A 110 -18.85 -14.81 -45.16
N PRO A 111 -19.86 -15.64 -44.92
CA PRO A 111 -21.22 -15.34 -45.32
C PRO A 111 -21.71 -14.02 -44.70
N ASN A 112 -22.49 -13.24 -45.45
CA ASN A 112 -23.04 -11.98 -44.93
C ASN A 112 -24.19 -12.26 -43.97
N LEU A 113 -24.34 -11.41 -42.95
CA LEU A 113 -25.48 -11.41 -42.05
C LEU A 113 -26.41 -10.24 -42.36
N SER A 114 -27.73 -10.44 -42.25
CA SER A 114 -28.76 -9.40 -42.34
C SER A 114 -29.98 -9.78 -41.52
N GLU A 115 -30.68 -8.79 -40.96
CA GLU A 115 -31.97 -8.98 -40.29
C GLU A 115 -33.06 -9.52 -41.23
N GLU A 116 -32.92 -9.31 -42.54
CA GLU A 116 -33.83 -9.85 -43.58
C GLU A 116 -33.31 -11.18 -44.18
N GLY A 117 -32.25 -11.76 -43.60
CA GLY A 117 -31.60 -12.97 -44.09
C GLY A 117 -32.37 -14.25 -43.80
N ARG A 118 -31.95 -15.37 -44.41
CA ARG A 118 -32.51 -16.69 -44.11
C ARG A 118 -32.06 -17.14 -42.70
N PRO A 119 -32.95 -17.72 -41.88
CA PRO A 119 -32.59 -18.16 -40.53
C PRO A 119 -31.56 -19.29 -40.61
N LEU A 120 -30.48 -19.12 -39.85
CA LEU A 120 -29.34 -20.02 -39.78
C LEU A 120 -29.11 -20.35 -38.31
N SER A 121 -28.97 -21.63 -37.99
CA SER A 121 -28.62 -22.06 -36.63
C SER A 121 -27.30 -22.79 -36.62
N LEU A 122 -26.33 -22.35 -35.81
CA LEU A 122 -24.98 -22.90 -35.84
C LEU A 122 -24.91 -24.21 -35.05
N GLN A 123 -23.97 -25.07 -35.42
CA GLN A 123 -23.71 -26.34 -34.76
C GLN A 123 -22.22 -26.60 -34.60
N VAL A 124 -21.82 -27.17 -33.47
CA VAL A 124 -20.43 -27.56 -33.21
C VAL A 124 -20.31 -29.04 -32.87
N MET A 125 -19.40 -29.72 -33.56
CA MET A 125 -19.07 -31.13 -33.40
C MET A 125 -17.70 -31.29 -32.74
N LEU A 126 -17.68 -31.69 -31.47
CA LEU A 126 -16.50 -31.96 -30.67
C LEU A 126 -15.98 -33.40 -30.88
N PRO A 127 -14.69 -33.68 -30.62
CA PRO A 127 -14.14 -35.03 -30.65
C PRO A 127 -14.86 -36.00 -29.69
N LEU A 128 -15.03 -37.28 -30.07
CA LEU A 128 -15.60 -38.30 -29.16
C LEU A 128 -14.76 -38.56 -27.90
N LYS A 129 -13.44 -38.34 -27.98
CA LYS A 129 -12.49 -38.55 -26.88
C LYS A 129 -11.75 -37.24 -26.54
N VAL A 130 -12.50 -36.23 -26.10
CA VAL A 130 -11.97 -34.87 -25.87
C VAL A 130 -10.74 -34.87 -24.97
N GLU A 131 -10.74 -35.55 -23.82
CA GLU A 131 -9.58 -35.58 -22.92
C GLU A 131 -8.30 -36.14 -23.57
N ALA A 132 -8.42 -37.24 -24.31
CA ALA A 132 -7.29 -37.84 -25.02
C ALA A 132 -6.81 -36.97 -26.20
N SER A 133 -7.72 -36.23 -26.85
CA SER A 133 -7.39 -35.26 -27.88
C SER A 133 -6.71 -34.01 -27.30
N TRP A 134 -7.16 -33.54 -26.13
CA TRP A 134 -6.58 -32.44 -25.39
C TRP A 134 -5.12 -32.72 -25.01
N GLN A 135 -4.84 -33.90 -24.44
CA GLN A 135 -3.48 -34.32 -24.10
C GLN A 135 -2.54 -34.39 -25.31
N ARG A 136 -3.07 -34.67 -26.50
CA ARG A 136 -2.31 -34.70 -27.75
C ARG A 136 -2.19 -33.32 -28.43
N GLY A 137 -2.90 -32.30 -27.95
CA GLY A 137 -2.97 -30.98 -28.59
C GLY A 137 -3.64 -31.01 -29.96
N GLN A 138 -4.53 -31.98 -30.22
CA GLN A 138 -5.22 -32.15 -31.49
C GLN A 138 -6.71 -32.36 -31.27
N LEU A 139 -7.46 -31.24 -31.22
CA LEU A 139 -8.90 -31.20 -30.98
C LEU A 139 -9.65 -30.97 -32.31
N MET A 140 -9.82 -32.05 -33.06
CA MET A 140 -10.59 -32.06 -34.32
C MET A 140 -12.05 -31.66 -34.05
N THR A 141 -12.40 -30.44 -34.45
CA THR A 141 -13.69 -29.80 -34.19
C THR A 141 -14.33 -29.43 -35.52
N GLY A 142 -15.59 -29.82 -35.69
CA GLY A 142 -16.38 -29.51 -36.88
C GLY A 142 -17.37 -28.39 -36.62
N PHE A 143 -17.48 -27.46 -37.56
CA PHE A 143 -18.42 -26.36 -37.54
C PHE A 143 -19.44 -26.56 -38.65
N GLY A 144 -20.70 -26.65 -38.28
CA GLY A 144 -21.84 -26.81 -39.18
C GLY A 144 -22.88 -25.74 -38.91
N ALA A 145 -23.90 -25.73 -39.76
CA ALA A 145 -25.10 -24.94 -39.57
C ALA A 145 -26.30 -25.69 -40.14
N VAL A 146 -27.49 -25.41 -39.59
CA VAL A 146 -28.77 -25.87 -40.11
C VAL A 146 -29.39 -24.73 -40.89
N LEU A 147 -29.62 -24.96 -42.19
CA LEU A 147 -30.27 -24.04 -43.10
C LEU A 147 -31.44 -24.77 -43.77
N ASP A 148 -32.65 -24.22 -43.68
CA ASP A 148 -33.87 -24.82 -44.24
C ASP A 148 -34.11 -26.30 -43.82
N GLY A 149 -33.58 -26.69 -42.65
CA GLY A 149 -33.67 -28.05 -42.10
C GLY A 149 -32.58 -29.02 -42.56
N GLU A 150 -31.63 -28.58 -43.39
CA GLU A 150 -30.49 -29.38 -43.83
C GLU A 150 -29.21 -29.00 -43.06
N GLU A 151 -28.42 -30.00 -42.64
CA GLU A 151 -27.11 -29.82 -42.02
C GLU A 151 -26.03 -29.59 -43.09
N ILE A 152 -25.37 -28.45 -43.04
CA ILE A 152 -24.32 -28.05 -43.98
C ILE A 152 -23.05 -27.68 -43.18
N LEU A 153 -21.86 -27.97 -43.69
CA LEU A 153 -20.63 -27.44 -43.09
C LEU A 153 -20.61 -25.92 -43.21
N LEU A 154 -20.14 -25.24 -42.18
CA LEU A 154 -20.13 -23.78 -42.15
C LEU A 154 -19.26 -23.19 -43.29
N SER A 155 -18.15 -23.85 -43.63
CA SER A 155 -17.31 -23.53 -44.80
C SER A 155 -17.96 -23.79 -46.18
N ALA A 156 -19.11 -24.48 -46.22
CA ALA A 156 -19.83 -24.85 -47.44
C ALA A 156 -21.19 -24.15 -47.55
N LEU A 157 -21.45 -23.13 -46.73
CA LEU A 157 -22.67 -22.34 -46.82
C LEU A 157 -22.79 -21.65 -48.18
N PRO A 158 -23.99 -21.59 -48.77
CA PRO A 158 -24.22 -20.85 -50.00
C PRO A 158 -24.09 -19.33 -49.77
N GLU A 159 -23.92 -18.56 -50.85
CA GLU A 159 -23.97 -17.10 -50.75
C GLU A 159 -25.35 -16.62 -50.25
N GLY A 160 -25.35 -15.63 -49.38
CA GLY A 160 -26.57 -14.94 -48.96
C GLY A 160 -26.29 -13.83 -47.97
N PRO A 161 -27.33 -13.09 -47.57
CA PRO A 161 -27.47 -12.68 -46.19
C PRO A 161 -28.20 -13.77 -45.37
N PHE A 162 -27.64 -14.12 -44.21
CA PHE A 162 -28.25 -15.02 -43.21
C PHE A 162 -28.65 -14.25 -41.95
N TYR A 163 -29.58 -14.81 -41.19
CA TYR A 163 -30.01 -14.29 -39.90
C TYR A 163 -29.66 -15.30 -38.81
N ILE A 164 -28.96 -14.85 -37.77
CA ILE A 164 -28.61 -15.63 -36.57
C ILE A 164 -29.11 -14.85 -35.34
N GLU A 165 -29.39 -15.55 -34.24
CA GLU A 165 -29.90 -14.91 -33.02
C GLU A 165 -29.37 -15.59 -31.74
N GLY A 166 -29.34 -14.85 -30.63
CA GLY A 166 -29.00 -15.39 -29.32
C GLY A 166 -27.58 -15.97 -29.24
N HIS A 167 -27.44 -17.22 -28.78
CA HIS A 167 -26.14 -17.88 -28.61
C HIS A 167 -25.38 -18.10 -29.93
N ASP A 168 -26.07 -18.10 -31.07
CA ASP A 168 -25.40 -18.20 -32.39
C ASP A 168 -24.59 -16.94 -32.71
N GLU A 169 -25.00 -15.75 -32.24
CA GLU A 169 -24.24 -14.49 -32.42
C GLU A 169 -22.92 -14.52 -31.65
N GLU A 170 -22.95 -15.01 -30.40
CA GLU A 170 -21.77 -15.16 -29.55
C GLU A 170 -20.77 -16.14 -30.16
N LEU A 171 -21.27 -17.30 -30.63
CA LEU A 171 -20.45 -18.28 -31.33
C LEU A 171 -19.89 -17.70 -32.63
N TRP A 172 -20.68 -16.99 -33.43
CA TRP A 172 -20.24 -16.35 -34.67
C TRP A 172 -19.08 -15.38 -34.44
N GLN A 173 -19.16 -14.54 -33.40
CA GLN A 173 -18.08 -13.63 -33.02
C GLN A 173 -16.80 -14.39 -32.64
N VAL A 174 -16.89 -15.42 -31.80
CA VAL A 174 -15.74 -16.23 -31.41
C VAL A 174 -15.12 -16.95 -32.61
N LEU A 175 -15.93 -17.47 -33.53
CA LEU A 175 -15.42 -18.12 -34.73
C LEU A 175 -14.74 -17.11 -35.68
N ARG A 176 -15.24 -15.88 -35.80
CA ARG A 176 -14.55 -14.83 -36.57
C ARG A 176 -13.23 -14.41 -35.94
N GLU A 177 -13.11 -14.43 -34.62
CA GLU A 177 -11.82 -14.19 -33.94
C GLU A 177 -10.81 -15.32 -34.21
N LEU A 178 -11.27 -16.58 -34.15
CA LEU A 178 -10.43 -17.75 -34.41
C LEU A 178 -10.08 -17.91 -35.91
N PHE A 179 -11.00 -17.54 -36.81
CA PHE A 179 -10.90 -17.70 -38.26
C PHE A 179 -11.24 -16.39 -38.98
N PRO A 180 -10.30 -15.42 -39.04
CA PRO A 180 -10.59 -14.07 -39.50
C PRO A 180 -10.83 -13.93 -41.01
N ILE A 181 -10.49 -14.93 -41.81
CA ILE A 181 -10.51 -14.85 -43.28
C ILE A 181 -11.74 -15.55 -43.87
N GLU A 182 -12.00 -16.79 -43.45
CA GLU A 182 -13.05 -17.64 -44.01
C GLU A 182 -13.71 -18.49 -42.93
N ALA A 183 -14.97 -18.85 -43.17
CA ALA A 183 -15.73 -19.63 -42.21
C ALA A 183 -15.20 -21.08 -42.13
N PRO A 184 -14.98 -21.63 -40.91
CA PRO A 184 -14.32 -22.92 -40.74
C PRO A 184 -15.23 -24.10 -41.10
N GLY A 185 -14.64 -25.21 -41.52
CA GLY A 185 -15.31 -26.50 -41.72
C GLY A 185 -14.98 -27.47 -40.61
N ILE A 186 -14.16 -28.49 -40.90
CA ILE A 186 -13.55 -29.35 -39.89
C ILE A 186 -12.09 -28.94 -39.73
N VAL A 187 -11.70 -28.54 -38.53
CA VAL A 187 -10.37 -28.01 -38.21
C VAL A 187 -9.81 -28.68 -36.97
N ASN A 188 -8.50 -28.59 -36.79
CA ASN A 188 -7.85 -29.11 -35.59
C ASN A 188 -7.42 -27.94 -34.71
N LEU A 189 -8.09 -27.79 -33.57
CA LEU A 189 -7.80 -26.72 -32.61
C LEU A 189 -6.69 -27.14 -31.64
N ASP A 190 -5.87 -26.17 -31.24
CA ASP A 190 -4.98 -26.32 -30.09
C ASP A 190 -5.75 -26.13 -28.76
N GLN A 191 -5.04 -26.27 -27.63
CA GLN A 191 -5.66 -26.16 -26.30
C GLN A 191 -6.17 -24.75 -25.98
N SER A 192 -5.51 -23.71 -26.49
CA SER A 192 -5.88 -22.31 -26.28
C SER A 192 -7.12 -21.97 -27.10
N GLU A 193 -7.10 -22.29 -28.40
CA GLU A 193 -8.20 -22.07 -29.33
C GLU A 193 -9.46 -22.83 -28.88
N PHE A 194 -9.30 -24.09 -28.45
CA PHE A 194 -10.42 -24.87 -27.91
C PHE A 194 -10.99 -24.28 -26.62
N GLY A 195 -10.13 -23.75 -25.73
CA GLY A 195 -10.57 -23.05 -24.53
C GLY A 195 -11.37 -21.78 -24.84
N GLN A 196 -10.95 -21.01 -25.85
CA GLN A 196 -11.68 -19.83 -26.34
C GLN A 196 -13.01 -20.22 -26.98
N LEU A 197 -13.04 -21.29 -27.78
CA LEU A 197 -14.28 -21.84 -28.34
C LEU A 197 -15.28 -22.23 -27.25
N LEU A 198 -14.85 -22.96 -26.22
CA LEU A 198 -15.74 -23.34 -25.12
C LEU A 198 -16.36 -22.12 -24.42
N GLN A 199 -15.63 -21.00 -24.33
CA GLN A 199 -16.19 -19.77 -23.76
C GLN A 199 -17.31 -19.18 -24.63
N GLY A 200 -17.18 -19.22 -25.95
CA GLY A 200 -18.24 -18.81 -26.89
C GLY A 200 -19.43 -19.77 -27.00
N LEU A 201 -19.29 -20.99 -26.46
CA LEU A 201 -20.33 -22.02 -26.49
C LEU A 201 -21.18 -22.09 -25.21
N ILE A 202 -20.94 -21.22 -24.23
CA ILE A 202 -21.70 -21.21 -22.97
C ILE A 202 -23.19 -21.00 -23.26
N GLY A 203 -24.03 -21.95 -22.85
CA GLY A 203 -25.48 -21.90 -23.08
C GLY A 203 -25.93 -22.34 -24.48
N HIS A 204 -24.99 -22.59 -25.40
CA HIS A 204 -25.30 -22.99 -26.77
C HIS A 204 -25.90 -24.40 -26.83
N SER A 205 -27.09 -24.55 -27.43
CA SER A 205 -27.89 -25.78 -27.39
C SER A 205 -27.45 -26.83 -28.42
N GLN A 206 -26.78 -26.42 -29.50
CA GLN A 206 -26.38 -27.31 -30.60
C GLN A 206 -24.89 -27.65 -30.59
N VAL A 207 -24.43 -28.26 -29.50
CA VAL A 207 -23.07 -28.79 -29.39
C VAL A 207 -23.12 -30.29 -29.18
N PHE A 208 -22.30 -31.04 -29.92
CA PHE A 208 -22.35 -32.50 -29.95
C PHE A 208 -20.96 -33.12 -29.89
N PHE A 209 -20.82 -34.25 -29.19
CA PHE A 209 -19.70 -35.18 -29.40
C PHE A 209 -19.99 -36.04 -30.63
N GLY A 210 -19.20 -35.86 -31.69
CA GLY A 210 -19.52 -36.46 -32.99
C GLY A 210 -20.84 -35.91 -33.55
N LYS A 211 -21.77 -36.78 -33.95
CA LYS A 211 -23.00 -36.39 -34.69
C LYS A 211 -24.30 -36.39 -33.87
N LYS A 212 -24.35 -37.03 -32.70
CA LYS A 212 -25.63 -37.31 -32.02
C LYS A 212 -25.64 -37.14 -30.51
N THR A 213 -24.48 -37.19 -29.86
CA THR A 213 -24.41 -37.11 -28.41
C THR A 213 -24.28 -35.65 -28.01
N SER A 214 -25.29 -35.06 -27.36
CA SER A 214 -25.24 -33.65 -26.95
C SER A 214 -24.15 -33.40 -25.92
N ALA A 215 -23.47 -32.25 -26.04
CA ALA A 215 -22.59 -31.68 -25.04
C ALA A 215 -23.24 -30.41 -24.47
N SER A 216 -23.12 -30.20 -23.17
CA SER A 216 -23.59 -28.97 -22.52
C SER A 216 -22.38 -28.15 -22.05
N ILE A 217 -22.39 -26.85 -22.29
CA ILE A 217 -21.38 -25.93 -21.77
C ILE A 217 -22.11 -24.94 -20.88
N VAL A 218 -21.78 -24.95 -19.59
CA VAL A 218 -22.50 -24.13 -18.60
C VAL A 218 -21.65 -22.97 -18.10
N ALA A 219 -22.31 -21.85 -17.79
CA ALA A 219 -21.64 -20.67 -17.24
C ALA A 219 -21.19 -20.86 -15.78
N LYS A 220 -21.83 -21.79 -15.06
CA LYS A 220 -21.61 -21.98 -13.62
C LYS A 220 -20.18 -22.48 -13.37
N PRO A 221 -19.36 -21.73 -12.62
CA PRO A 221 -17.98 -22.14 -12.38
C PRO A 221 -17.89 -23.31 -11.40
N LEU A 222 -16.96 -24.23 -11.69
CA LEU A 222 -16.54 -25.26 -10.75
C LEU A 222 -15.46 -24.67 -9.82
N ARG A 223 -15.87 -24.41 -8.57
CA ARG A 223 -14.94 -23.98 -7.52
C ARG A 223 -14.14 -25.16 -7.01
N ARG A 224 -12.82 -25.10 -7.15
CA ARG A 224 -11.90 -26.14 -6.65
C ARG A 224 -11.55 -25.86 -5.20
N LYS A 225 -11.47 -26.92 -4.39
CA LYS A 225 -10.98 -26.83 -3.01
C LYS A 225 -9.50 -26.46 -2.99
N LEU A 226 -9.16 -25.43 -2.23
CA LEU A 226 -7.78 -25.11 -1.89
C LEU A 226 -7.23 -26.12 -0.88
N SER A 227 -5.91 -26.32 -0.91
CA SER A 227 -5.18 -27.14 0.05
C SER A 227 -3.75 -26.64 0.21
N MET A 228 -3.10 -27.01 1.32
CA MET A 228 -1.66 -26.79 1.51
C MET A 228 -0.85 -27.95 0.93
N LYS A 229 0.23 -27.64 0.22
CA LYS A 229 1.29 -28.57 -0.15
C LYS A 229 2.62 -28.03 0.37
N GLY A 230 3.02 -28.46 1.56
CA GLY A 230 4.09 -27.81 2.31
C GLY A 230 3.69 -26.38 2.63
N GLU A 231 4.50 -25.42 2.20
CA GLU A 231 4.33 -23.99 2.47
C GLU A 231 3.50 -23.24 1.41
N ARG A 232 2.87 -23.98 0.47
CA ARG A 232 2.22 -23.37 -0.70
C ARG A 232 0.75 -23.75 -0.81
N ILE A 233 -0.08 -22.75 -1.08
CA ILE A 233 -1.49 -22.96 -1.42
C ILE A 233 -1.58 -23.49 -2.85
N VAL A 234 -2.29 -24.60 -3.02
CA VAL A 234 -2.49 -25.26 -4.30
C VAL A 234 -3.95 -25.61 -4.53
N ALA A 235 -4.34 -25.67 -5.81
CA ALA A 235 -5.62 -26.16 -6.28
C ALA A 235 -5.40 -27.12 -7.46
N LYS A 236 -6.30 -28.09 -7.63
CA LYS A 236 -6.26 -28.97 -8.81
C LYS A 236 -6.89 -28.26 -10.01
N PRO A 237 -6.23 -28.21 -11.18
CA PRO A 237 -6.87 -27.72 -12.40
C PRO A 237 -8.00 -28.66 -12.85
N GLY A 238 -8.75 -28.25 -13.88
CA GLY A 238 -9.64 -29.13 -14.64
C GLY A 238 -8.87 -30.21 -15.41
N ASN A 239 -9.57 -31.24 -15.88
CA ASN A 239 -9.00 -32.26 -16.78
C ASN A 239 -8.66 -31.70 -18.18
N LEU A 240 -9.21 -30.53 -18.53
CA LEU A 240 -8.94 -29.78 -19.76
C LEU A 240 -8.37 -28.38 -19.40
N GLY A 241 -7.43 -28.33 -18.46
CA GLY A 241 -6.81 -27.06 -18.02
C GLY A 241 -7.74 -26.23 -17.14
N LEU A 242 -8.24 -25.11 -17.65
CA LEU A 242 -9.24 -24.27 -16.96
C LEU A 242 -10.68 -24.71 -17.20
N TRP A 243 -10.87 -25.90 -17.77
CA TRP A 243 -12.17 -26.50 -17.98
C TRP A 243 -12.23 -27.89 -17.36
N GLN A 244 -13.36 -28.21 -16.74
CA GLN A 244 -13.72 -29.55 -16.30
C GLN A 244 -14.76 -30.11 -17.25
N LEU A 245 -14.44 -31.24 -17.87
CA LEU A 245 -15.43 -32.10 -18.53
C LEU A 245 -15.87 -33.19 -17.56
N SER A 246 -17.17 -33.29 -17.29
CA SER A 246 -17.77 -34.35 -16.48
C SER A 246 -18.96 -34.94 -17.24
N ASP A 247 -18.86 -36.22 -17.60
CA ASP A 247 -19.80 -36.93 -18.46
C ASP A 247 -19.99 -36.27 -19.83
N SER A 248 -20.90 -35.30 -19.93
CA SER A 248 -21.18 -34.54 -21.16
C SER A 248 -21.33 -33.04 -20.91
N GLU A 249 -20.95 -32.56 -19.72
CA GLU A 249 -21.01 -31.17 -19.32
C GLU A 249 -19.61 -30.57 -19.16
N PHE A 250 -19.39 -29.39 -19.75
CA PHE A 250 -18.21 -28.56 -19.60
C PHE A 250 -18.48 -27.44 -18.60
N GLN A 251 -17.64 -27.34 -17.57
CA GLN A 251 -17.67 -26.30 -16.54
C GLN A 251 -16.35 -25.53 -16.51
N PRO A 252 -16.37 -24.19 -16.46
CA PRO A 252 -15.15 -23.42 -16.29
C PRO A 252 -14.62 -23.56 -14.86
N VAL A 253 -13.30 -23.73 -14.72
CA VAL A 253 -12.58 -23.79 -13.45
C VAL A 253 -11.88 -22.46 -13.24
N ALA A 254 -12.26 -21.73 -12.18
CA ALA A 254 -11.73 -20.41 -11.86
C ALA A 254 -11.73 -19.42 -13.05
N PRO A 255 -12.89 -19.17 -13.70
CA PRO A 255 -12.95 -18.26 -14.85
C PRO A 255 -12.50 -16.85 -14.48
N GLY A 256 -11.67 -16.24 -15.34
CA GLY A 256 -11.15 -14.89 -15.13
C GLY A 256 -10.10 -14.77 -14.03
N LEU A 257 -9.47 -15.88 -13.60
CA LEU A 257 -8.39 -15.85 -12.62
C LEU A 257 -7.27 -14.90 -13.08
N PRO A 258 -6.80 -13.94 -12.26
CA PRO A 258 -5.67 -13.08 -12.60
C PRO A 258 -4.38 -13.88 -12.82
N MET A 259 -3.56 -13.48 -13.81
CA MET A 259 -2.29 -14.16 -14.15
C MET A 259 -1.34 -14.37 -12.95
N ARG A 260 -1.33 -13.44 -11.98
CA ARG A 260 -0.51 -13.58 -10.78
C ARG A 260 -0.93 -14.72 -9.85
N LEU A 261 -2.17 -15.20 -9.95
CA LEU A 261 -2.73 -16.27 -9.14
C LEU A 261 -2.66 -17.65 -9.81
N TYR A 262 -2.34 -17.73 -11.11
CA TYR A 262 -2.12 -19.00 -11.83
C TYR A 262 -1.10 -19.96 -11.18
N PRO A 263 -0.07 -19.49 -10.44
CA PRO A 263 0.79 -20.40 -9.70
C PRO A 263 0.04 -21.37 -8.78
N VAL A 264 -1.18 -21.04 -8.32
CA VAL A 264 -2.04 -21.93 -7.51
C VAL A 264 -2.29 -23.29 -8.18
N PHE A 265 -2.35 -23.35 -9.51
CA PHE A 265 -2.55 -24.59 -10.28
C PHE A 265 -1.26 -25.31 -10.67
N THR A 266 -0.11 -24.64 -10.52
CA THR A 266 1.18 -25.13 -11.03
C THR A 266 2.15 -25.37 -9.87
N LYS A 267 2.97 -24.38 -9.53
CA LYS A 267 4.02 -24.48 -8.49
C LYS A 267 3.50 -24.24 -7.07
N GLY A 268 2.25 -23.80 -6.91
CA GLY A 268 1.67 -23.33 -5.66
C GLY A 268 2.05 -21.89 -5.33
N MET A 269 1.16 -21.21 -4.61
CA MET A 269 1.39 -19.84 -4.15
C MET A 269 2.08 -19.83 -2.78
N PRO A 270 3.20 -19.10 -2.62
CA PRO A 270 3.80 -18.90 -1.31
C PRO A 270 2.91 -17.96 -0.50
N VAL A 271 2.75 -18.26 0.77
CA VAL A 271 1.87 -17.47 1.63
C VAL A 271 2.60 -17.08 2.91
N SER A 272 2.85 -15.79 3.07
CA SER A 272 3.25 -15.24 4.36
C SER A 272 2.04 -15.23 5.28
N ALA A 273 2.24 -15.46 6.58
CA ALA A 273 1.14 -15.46 7.55
C ALA A 273 0.38 -14.11 7.60
N ALA A 274 1.10 -13.00 7.42
CA ALA A 274 0.52 -11.66 7.38
C ALA A 274 -0.42 -11.47 6.18
N GLU A 275 -0.05 -11.98 5.00
CA GLU A 275 -0.83 -11.82 3.77
C GLU A 275 -1.78 -12.98 3.52
N ALA A 276 -1.65 -14.09 4.25
CA ALA A 276 -2.41 -15.31 4.06
C ALA A 276 -3.91 -15.06 4.07
N ARG A 277 -4.37 -14.24 5.02
CA ARG A 277 -5.80 -13.95 5.16
C ARG A 277 -6.33 -13.14 3.99
N TYR A 278 -5.57 -12.12 3.57
CA TYR A 278 -5.92 -11.31 2.41
C TYR A 278 -5.91 -12.15 1.13
N MET A 279 -4.89 -12.98 0.97
CA MET A 279 -4.73 -13.85 -0.19
C MET A 279 -5.81 -14.92 -0.26
N LEU A 280 -6.18 -15.55 0.86
CA LEU A 280 -7.29 -16.50 0.92
C LEU A 280 -8.64 -15.83 0.62
N ALA A 281 -8.90 -14.65 1.19
CA ALA A 281 -10.12 -13.89 0.91
C ALA A 281 -10.22 -13.51 -0.58
N GLU A 282 -9.08 -13.18 -1.21
CA GLU A 282 -9.04 -12.96 -2.65
C GLU A 282 -9.31 -14.25 -3.44
N LEU A 283 -8.66 -15.37 -3.09
CA LEU A 283 -8.84 -16.64 -3.78
C LEU A 283 -10.26 -17.19 -3.65
N GLU A 284 -10.99 -16.87 -2.58
CA GLU A 284 -12.38 -17.29 -2.33
C GLU A 284 -13.35 -16.87 -3.45
N GLN A 285 -12.99 -15.84 -4.24
CA GLN A 285 -13.78 -15.45 -5.42
C GLN A 285 -13.85 -16.57 -6.47
N TRP A 286 -12.76 -17.35 -6.62
CA TRP A 286 -12.61 -18.40 -7.63
C TRP A 286 -12.59 -19.83 -7.07
N PHE A 287 -12.24 -19.99 -5.79
CA PHE A 287 -11.97 -21.27 -5.15
C PHE A 287 -12.86 -21.50 -3.93
N GLU A 288 -13.00 -22.77 -3.55
CA GLU A 288 -13.59 -23.13 -2.26
C GLU A 288 -12.46 -23.14 -1.22
N VAL A 289 -12.59 -22.31 -0.18
CA VAL A 289 -11.64 -22.24 0.94
C VAL A 289 -12.19 -23.08 2.10
N PRO A 290 -11.59 -24.24 2.42
CA PRO A 290 -12.07 -25.05 3.55
C PRO A 290 -11.83 -24.33 4.88
N ASP A 291 -12.78 -24.43 5.83
CA ASP A 291 -12.64 -23.81 7.16
C ASP A 291 -11.36 -24.24 7.89
N CYS A 292 -10.96 -25.52 7.72
CA CYS A 292 -9.74 -26.05 8.31
C CYS A 292 -8.47 -25.38 7.76
N LEU A 293 -8.51 -24.82 6.55
CA LEU A 293 -7.34 -24.20 5.93
C LEU A 293 -6.91 -22.96 6.74
N TRP A 294 -7.86 -22.18 7.24
CA TRP A 294 -7.61 -21.01 8.08
C TRP A 294 -6.86 -21.34 9.37
N GLY A 295 -7.16 -22.49 9.98
CA GLY A 295 -6.51 -22.97 11.20
C GLY A 295 -5.16 -23.67 10.97
N THR A 296 -4.82 -23.97 9.71
CA THR A 296 -3.54 -24.59 9.33
C THR A 296 -2.52 -23.60 8.80
N LEU A 297 -2.87 -22.32 8.71
CA LEU A 297 -1.93 -21.28 8.31
C LEU A 297 -0.88 -21.08 9.42
N PRO A 298 0.41 -21.25 9.14
CA PRO A 298 1.47 -20.92 10.08
C PRO A 298 1.39 -19.43 10.47
N GLU A 299 1.80 -19.11 11.70
CA GLU A 299 1.82 -17.73 12.19
C GLU A 299 3.05 -16.96 11.69
N GLU A 300 3.01 -15.63 11.73
CA GLU A 300 4.16 -14.81 11.38
C GLU A 300 5.14 -14.77 12.56
N GLY A 301 6.36 -15.28 12.34
CA GLY A 301 7.41 -15.25 13.34
C GLY A 301 7.88 -13.82 13.63
N THR A 302 8.44 -13.62 14.82
CA THR A 302 9.19 -12.41 15.17
C THR A 302 10.66 -12.75 15.29
N PRO A 303 11.54 -12.21 14.44
CA PRO A 303 12.96 -12.56 14.48
C PRO A 303 13.64 -11.97 15.71
N GLN A 304 14.46 -12.77 16.37
CA GLN A 304 15.56 -12.24 17.17
C GLN A 304 16.63 -11.71 16.22
N VAL A 305 16.97 -10.43 16.37
CA VAL A 305 17.94 -9.74 15.52
C VAL A 305 19.30 -9.71 16.22
N ILE A 306 20.32 -10.25 15.56
CA ILE A 306 21.69 -10.24 16.04
C ILE A 306 22.57 -9.52 15.00
N ILE A 307 23.31 -8.52 15.45
CA ILE A 307 24.12 -7.64 14.61
C ILE A 307 25.56 -7.77 15.04
N PHE A 308 26.44 -8.11 14.10
CA PHE A 308 27.88 -8.14 14.31
C PHE A 308 28.50 -6.98 13.55
N LEU A 309 29.14 -6.05 14.27
CA LEU A 309 29.84 -4.90 13.72
C LEU A 309 31.35 -5.12 13.78
N GLU A 310 32.01 -5.15 12.63
CA GLU A 310 33.45 -5.40 12.53
C GLU A 310 34.12 -4.43 11.54
N GLY A 311 35.35 -4.01 11.83
CA GLY A 311 36.12 -3.18 10.91
C GLY A 311 36.89 -2.05 11.58
N SER A 312 36.85 -0.87 10.97
CA SER A 312 37.61 0.33 11.33
C SER A 312 36.86 1.61 10.93
N LEU A 313 37.36 2.79 11.29
CA LEU A 313 36.81 4.10 10.87
C LEU A 313 37.03 4.45 9.38
N ARG A 314 37.30 3.47 8.53
CA ARG A 314 37.41 3.63 7.06
C ARG A 314 36.63 2.55 6.31
N HIS A 315 36.19 1.52 7.02
CA HIS A 315 35.46 0.38 6.48
C HIS A 315 34.82 -0.33 7.66
N LEU A 316 33.50 -0.31 7.72
CA LEU A 316 32.70 -0.96 8.74
C LEU A 316 31.78 -1.98 8.07
N GLU A 317 31.82 -3.21 8.52
CA GLU A 317 30.91 -4.26 8.09
C GLU A 317 29.88 -4.54 9.19
N ALA A 318 28.62 -4.63 8.78
CA ALA A 318 27.54 -5.13 9.60
C ALA A 318 27.09 -6.48 9.04
N ARG A 319 27.11 -7.52 9.88
CA ARG A 319 26.50 -8.81 9.55
C ARG A 319 25.20 -8.94 10.33
N LEU A 320 24.09 -8.97 9.60
CA LEU A 320 22.76 -9.17 10.13
C LEU A 320 22.45 -10.68 10.19
N GLU A 321 22.00 -11.13 11.36
CA GLU A 321 21.54 -12.50 11.57
C GLU A 321 20.16 -12.48 12.20
N PHE A 322 19.22 -13.15 11.53
CA PHE A 322 17.86 -13.36 12.01
C PHE A 322 17.73 -14.78 12.56
N ARG A 323 17.08 -14.90 13.72
CA ARG A 323 16.72 -16.18 14.31
C ARG A 323 15.23 -16.23 14.63
N TYR A 324 14.58 -17.29 14.19
CA TYR A 324 13.18 -17.57 14.50
C TYR A 324 13.15 -18.79 15.40
N ASP A 325 12.60 -18.63 16.60
CA ASP A 325 12.60 -19.66 17.65
C ASP A 325 13.99 -20.29 17.89
N GLY A 326 15.02 -19.43 17.96
CA GLY A 326 16.41 -19.84 18.15
C GLY A 326 17.09 -20.44 16.90
N VAL A 327 16.36 -20.74 15.84
CA VAL A 327 16.90 -21.28 14.58
C VAL A 327 17.29 -20.12 13.66
N LYS A 328 18.54 -20.12 13.20
CA LYS A 328 19.02 -19.17 12.20
C LYS A 328 18.32 -19.39 10.87
N SER A 329 17.48 -18.44 10.48
CA SER A 329 16.70 -18.49 9.24
C SER A 329 16.29 -17.08 8.82
N SER A 330 16.07 -16.88 7.53
CA SER A 330 15.63 -15.62 6.92
C SER A 330 14.76 -15.89 5.69
N CYS A 331 14.06 -14.87 5.22
CA CYS A 331 13.41 -14.91 3.92
C CYS A 331 14.42 -15.19 2.79
N GLU A 332 14.01 -15.91 1.75
CA GLU A 332 14.85 -16.23 0.59
C GLU A 332 14.20 -15.74 -0.69
N ASN A 333 14.92 -14.92 -1.45
CA ASN A 333 14.42 -14.28 -2.68
C ASN A 333 13.08 -13.53 -2.49
N GLY A 334 12.86 -12.98 -1.29
CA GLY A 334 11.60 -12.30 -0.93
C GLY A 334 10.45 -13.23 -0.59
N GLU A 335 10.65 -14.56 -0.55
CA GLU A 335 9.64 -15.51 -0.07
C GLU A 335 9.88 -15.87 1.41
N PRO A 336 8.81 -15.94 2.24
CA PRO A 336 8.89 -16.44 3.61
C PRO A 336 9.25 -17.93 3.64
N LYS A 337 9.87 -18.39 4.72
CA LYS A 337 10.21 -19.80 4.97
C LYS A 337 9.57 -20.30 6.25
N LEU A 338 9.13 -21.54 6.27
CA LEU A 338 8.66 -22.17 7.51
C LEU A 338 9.85 -22.56 8.41
N VAL A 339 9.77 -22.18 9.67
CA VAL A 339 10.74 -22.48 10.72
C VAL A 339 9.95 -22.96 11.94
N GLY A 340 9.91 -24.28 12.14
CA GLY A 340 9.00 -24.87 13.12
C GLY A 340 7.54 -24.61 12.72
N ASP A 341 6.81 -23.89 13.57
CA ASP A 341 5.39 -23.55 13.36
C ASP A 341 5.18 -22.11 12.83
N PHE A 342 6.27 -21.38 12.52
CA PHE A 342 6.22 -19.97 12.13
C PHE A 342 6.83 -19.71 10.75
N PHE A 343 6.28 -18.75 10.01
CA PHE A 343 6.93 -18.20 8.83
C PHE A 343 7.93 -17.11 9.20
N THR A 344 9.05 -17.04 8.48
CA THR A 344 9.92 -15.86 8.50
C THR A 344 9.16 -14.63 8.00
N SER A 345 9.46 -13.46 8.56
CA SER A 345 8.79 -12.20 8.32
C SER A 345 9.64 -11.28 7.45
N LEU A 346 9.24 -11.10 6.19
CA LEU A 346 9.95 -10.23 5.26
C LEU A 346 9.90 -8.77 5.72
N SER A 347 8.74 -8.29 6.17
CA SER A 347 8.55 -6.91 6.62
C SER A 347 9.47 -6.56 7.80
N LYS A 348 9.55 -7.44 8.81
CA LYS A 348 10.43 -7.23 9.98
C LYS A 348 11.92 -7.32 9.61
N GLU A 349 12.31 -8.25 8.74
CA GLU A 349 13.69 -8.35 8.25
C GLU A 349 14.09 -7.13 7.42
N THR A 350 13.21 -6.68 6.52
CA THR A 350 13.41 -5.48 5.69
C THR A 350 13.53 -4.23 6.54
N ALA A 351 12.72 -4.06 7.60
CA ALA A 351 12.85 -2.91 8.50
C ALA A 351 14.25 -2.80 9.15
N VAL A 352 14.87 -3.94 9.49
CA VAL A 352 16.26 -3.95 9.99
C VAL A 352 17.24 -3.57 8.89
N ILE A 353 17.07 -4.08 7.68
CA ILE A 353 17.93 -3.75 6.53
C ILE A 353 17.82 -2.26 6.20
N ASP A 354 16.61 -1.74 6.11
CA ASP A 354 16.31 -0.34 5.78
C ASP A 354 16.91 0.62 6.80
N PHE A 355 16.92 0.25 8.09
CA PHE A 355 17.65 1.00 9.12
C PHE A 355 19.13 1.16 8.77
N PHE A 356 19.83 0.09 8.36
CA PHE A 356 21.25 0.19 7.98
C PHE A 356 21.45 0.94 6.67
N LEU A 357 20.55 0.76 5.68
CA LEU A 357 20.59 1.51 4.43
C LEU A 357 20.44 3.03 4.66
N ALA A 358 19.60 3.45 5.60
CA ALA A 358 19.41 4.85 5.96
C ALA A 358 20.71 5.48 6.51
N TRP A 359 21.56 4.70 7.17
CA TRP A 359 22.91 5.09 7.61
C TRP A 359 24.00 4.95 6.53
N GLY A 360 23.60 4.78 5.27
CA GLY A 360 24.51 4.73 4.13
C GLY A 360 25.20 3.38 3.88
N PHE A 361 24.80 2.30 4.57
CA PHE A 361 25.36 0.98 4.29
C PHE A 361 24.95 0.52 2.88
N GLU A 362 25.85 -0.19 2.20
CA GLU A 362 25.55 -0.88 0.94
C GLU A 362 24.54 -2.01 1.17
N ALA A 363 23.73 -2.28 0.14
CA ALA A 363 22.72 -3.35 0.16
C ALA A 363 23.32 -4.72 0.56
N PRO A 364 22.56 -5.54 1.31
CA PRO A 364 23.07 -6.78 1.86
C PRO A 364 23.49 -7.76 0.76
N VAL A 365 24.69 -8.31 0.89
CA VAL A 365 25.19 -9.41 0.07
C VAL A 365 24.90 -10.77 0.74
N LYS A 366 25.26 -11.87 0.05
CA LYS A 366 25.08 -13.24 0.59
C LYS A 366 25.61 -13.35 2.03
N GLY A 367 24.72 -13.84 2.90
CA GLY A 367 24.99 -14.04 4.33
C GLY A 367 24.63 -12.85 5.22
N GLY A 368 23.85 -11.88 4.72
CA GLY A 368 23.37 -10.74 5.50
C GLY A 368 24.45 -9.70 5.80
N ARG A 369 25.52 -9.64 5.00
CA ARG A 369 26.62 -8.70 5.19
C ARG A 369 26.34 -7.41 4.44
N MET A 370 26.55 -6.29 5.12
CA MET A 370 26.44 -4.93 4.61
C MET A 370 27.73 -4.20 4.93
N ALA A 371 28.12 -3.25 4.08
CA ALA A 371 29.37 -2.51 4.25
C ALA A 371 29.11 -1.01 4.19
N LEU A 372 29.76 -0.27 5.09
CA LEU A 372 29.82 1.18 5.10
C LEU A 372 31.28 1.58 4.89
N ARG A 373 31.53 2.33 3.82
CA ARG A 373 32.90 2.67 3.36
C ARG A 373 33.22 4.15 3.46
N ASP A 374 32.19 4.98 3.57
CA ASP A 374 32.38 6.41 3.78
C ASP A 374 32.80 6.65 5.22
N ARG A 375 33.97 7.29 5.41
CA ARG A 375 34.52 7.55 6.74
C ARG A 375 33.62 8.47 7.56
N GLU A 376 33.03 9.48 6.91
CA GLU A 376 32.16 10.46 7.56
C GLU A 376 30.90 9.76 8.08
N GLU A 377 30.28 8.93 7.24
CA GLU A 377 29.11 8.13 7.63
C GLU A 377 29.44 7.10 8.72
N ILE A 378 30.62 6.46 8.71
CA ILE A 378 31.02 5.54 9.79
C ILE A 378 31.12 6.28 11.13
N LEU A 379 31.67 7.50 11.09
CA LEU A 379 31.80 8.33 12.29
C LEU A 379 30.43 8.77 12.80
N LYS A 380 29.55 9.25 11.90
CA LYS A 380 28.17 9.61 12.24
C LYS A 380 27.39 8.43 12.80
N PHE A 381 27.41 7.28 12.11
CA PHE A 381 26.75 6.04 12.56
C PHE A 381 27.20 5.65 13.97
N HIS A 382 28.50 5.63 14.25
CA HIS A 382 28.95 5.27 15.60
C HIS A 382 28.63 6.35 16.66
N ALA A 383 28.62 7.63 16.27
CA ALA A 383 28.36 8.74 17.18
C ALA A 383 26.87 8.92 17.53
N PHE A 384 25.98 8.67 16.57
CA PHE A 384 24.57 9.07 16.63
C PHE A 384 23.57 7.91 16.43
N ALA A 385 23.95 6.78 15.84
CA ALA A 385 22.97 5.70 15.61
C ALA A 385 22.49 5.07 16.92
N GLU A 386 21.18 5.16 17.15
CA GLU A 386 20.51 4.51 18.27
C GLU A 386 19.97 3.15 17.84
N LEU A 387 20.73 2.10 18.15
CA LEU A 387 20.30 0.73 17.88
C LEU A 387 19.21 0.30 18.88
N PRO A 388 18.05 -0.22 18.42
CA PRO A 388 16.99 -0.72 19.29
C PRO A 388 17.50 -1.69 20.36
N ARG A 389 17.06 -1.50 21.61
CA ARG A 389 17.53 -2.29 22.77
C ARG A 389 17.25 -3.80 22.65
N GLN A 390 16.24 -4.19 21.88
CA GLN A 390 15.94 -5.59 21.62
C GLN A 390 16.95 -6.28 20.67
N TRP A 391 17.80 -5.52 19.97
CA TRP A 391 18.80 -6.09 19.08
C TRP A 391 20.05 -6.48 19.87
N ALA A 392 20.51 -7.72 19.66
CA ALA A 392 21.77 -8.16 20.24
C ALA A 392 22.92 -7.65 19.35
N VAL A 393 23.74 -6.73 19.86
CA VAL A 393 24.82 -6.11 19.09
C VAL A 393 26.18 -6.54 19.63
N GLU A 394 26.98 -7.18 18.77
CA GLU A 394 28.35 -7.57 19.05
C GLU A 394 29.32 -6.70 18.24
N LYS A 395 30.24 -6.00 18.92
CA LYS A 395 31.26 -5.17 18.26
C LYS A 395 32.61 -5.88 18.34
N GLY A 396 33.26 -6.09 17.19
CA GLY A 396 34.61 -6.66 17.13
C GLY A 396 35.65 -5.75 17.79
N GLU A 397 36.69 -6.35 18.38
CA GLU A 397 37.70 -5.64 19.18
C GLU A 397 38.34 -4.45 18.46
N ARG A 398 38.66 -4.63 17.17
CA ARG A 398 39.30 -3.59 16.34
C ARG A 398 38.40 -2.37 16.16
N PHE A 399 37.11 -2.58 15.89
CA PHE A 399 36.17 -1.49 15.75
C PHE A 399 35.94 -0.83 17.11
N GLN A 400 35.77 -1.61 18.17
CA GLN A 400 35.57 -1.10 19.52
C GLN A 400 36.74 -0.22 20.00
N ALA A 401 37.98 -0.60 19.70
CA ALA A 401 39.15 0.22 20.02
C ALA A 401 39.15 1.55 19.27
N ALA A 402 38.88 1.53 17.96
CA ALA A 402 38.81 2.73 17.13
C ALA A 402 37.57 3.61 17.42
N ALA A 403 36.53 3.02 17.96
CA ALA A 403 35.27 3.70 18.29
C ALA A 403 35.38 4.51 19.61
N LYS A 404 36.27 4.11 20.53
CA LYS A 404 36.50 4.81 21.81
C LYS A 404 37.06 6.24 21.68
N GLN A 405 37.73 6.53 20.57
CA GLN A 405 38.28 7.86 20.29
C GLN A 405 37.23 8.81 19.69
N VAL A 406 36.06 8.30 19.29
CA VAL A 406 35.00 9.09 18.67
C VAL A 406 34.07 9.61 19.77
N VAL A 407 33.81 10.91 19.77
CA VAL A 407 32.90 11.57 20.70
C VAL A 407 31.92 12.44 19.92
N ALA A 408 30.63 12.28 20.18
CA ALA A 408 29.57 13.04 19.52
C ALA A 408 29.47 14.45 20.12
N VAL A 409 29.33 15.45 19.26
CA VAL A 409 28.83 16.79 19.62
C VAL A 409 27.32 16.68 19.69
N ARG A 410 26.76 16.79 20.90
CA ARG A 410 25.30 16.77 21.09
C ARG A 410 24.81 18.13 21.55
N PRO A 411 23.76 18.69 20.93
CA PRO A 411 23.00 19.76 21.55
C PRO A 411 22.29 19.22 22.80
N ASP A 412 22.11 20.08 23.78
CA ASP A 412 21.37 19.82 25.01
C ASP A 412 20.62 21.10 25.36
N TRP A 413 19.37 20.97 25.77
CA TRP A 413 18.56 22.11 26.17
C TRP A 413 18.60 22.27 27.68
N ASP A 414 19.15 23.39 28.12
CA ASP A 414 19.14 23.78 29.52
C ASP A 414 17.85 24.57 29.80
N TRP A 415 17.01 24.01 30.66
CA TRP A 415 15.69 24.55 30.97
C TRP A 415 15.77 25.39 32.23
N GLN A 416 15.36 26.65 32.17
CA GLN A 416 15.20 27.50 33.35
C GLN A 416 13.74 27.89 33.51
N ASP A 417 13.22 27.72 34.73
CA ASP A 417 11.85 28.08 35.08
C ASP A 417 11.75 29.61 35.23
N GLY A 418 11.01 30.24 34.31
CA GLY A 418 10.77 31.68 34.29
C GLY A 418 9.55 32.12 35.09
N GLY A 419 8.77 31.18 35.65
CA GLY A 419 7.49 31.43 36.32
C GLY A 419 6.28 30.87 35.56
N ARG A 420 5.07 31.12 36.10
CA ARG A 420 3.84 30.34 35.84
C ARG A 420 3.41 30.16 34.38
N ASP A 421 3.89 30.97 33.43
CA ASP A 421 3.42 30.92 32.04
C ASP A 421 4.55 30.83 30.98
N TRP A 422 5.83 30.90 31.37
CA TRP A 422 6.97 30.96 30.42
C TRP A 422 8.20 30.20 30.92
N PHE A 423 8.82 29.44 30.02
CA PHE A 423 10.10 28.75 30.23
C PHE A 423 11.17 29.38 29.35
N SER A 424 12.40 29.53 29.86
CA SER A 424 13.53 29.86 29.01
C SER A 424 14.37 28.62 28.74
N VAL A 425 14.68 28.39 27.46
CA VAL A 425 15.52 27.28 26.99
C VAL A 425 16.79 27.84 26.38
N GLU A 426 17.94 27.36 26.86
CA GLU A 426 19.25 27.67 26.29
C GLU A 426 19.83 26.43 25.61
N THR A 427 20.25 26.56 24.34
CA THR A 427 20.93 25.47 23.63
C THR A 427 22.41 25.45 23.97
N LYS A 428 22.82 24.44 24.75
CA LYS A 428 24.22 24.14 25.04
C LYS A 428 24.71 22.98 24.18
N TYR A 429 26.01 22.89 23.97
CA TYR A 429 26.61 21.79 23.22
C TYR A 429 27.56 21.03 24.12
N ARG A 430 27.51 19.69 24.08
CA ARG A 430 28.37 18.82 24.88
C ARG A 430 29.16 17.86 24.00
N VAL A 431 30.43 17.63 24.34
CA VAL A 431 31.28 16.58 23.75
C VAL A 431 31.98 15.81 24.86
N GLY A 432 31.73 14.49 24.90
CA GLY A 432 32.38 13.62 25.88
C GLY A 432 32.13 14.03 27.34
N GLY A 433 30.99 14.67 27.61
CA GLY A 433 30.60 15.17 28.93
C GLY A 433 31.09 16.59 29.27
N GLU A 434 31.89 17.21 28.41
CA GLU A 434 32.36 18.60 28.57
C GLU A 434 31.51 19.55 27.71
N GLU A 435 31.25 20.75 28.21
CA GLU A 435 30.56 21.80 27.46
C GLU A 435 31.48 22.41 26.40
N LEU A 436 30.94 22.62 25.21
CA LEU A 436 31.62 23.24 24.07
C LEU A 436 31.05 24.64 23.83
N PRO A 437 31.90 25.67 23.72
CA PRO A 437 31.47 27.01 23.35
C PRO A 437 30.74 27.03 22.01
N ALA A 438 29.61 27.72 21.94
CA ALA A 438 28.78 27.79 20.72
C ALA A 438 29.54 28.35 19.51
N ASP A 439 30.49 29.28 19.70
CA ASP A 439 31.35 29.81 18.64
C ASP A 439 32.30 28.74 18.05
N GLN A 440 32.71 27.77 18.87
CA GLN A 440 33.50 26.65 18.41
C GLN A 440 32.67 25.69 17.56
N VAL A 441 31.42 25.41 17.96
CA VAL A 441 30.48 24.59 17.19
C VAL A 441 30.13 25.27 15.86
N GLN A 442 29.87 26.57 15.87
CA GLN A 442 29.63 27.35 14.64
C GLN A 442 30.83 27.33 13.69
N ARG A 443 32.07 27.35 14.22
CA ARG A 443 33.28 27.16 13.41
C ARG A 443 33.35 25.76 12.81
N MET A 444 33.00 24.72 13.57
CA MET A 444 32.94 23.34 13.10
C MET A 444 31.93 23.18 11.96
N LEU A 445 30.72 23.72 12.11
CA LEU A 445 29.67 23.71 11.07
C LEU A 445 30.13 24.43 9.79
N ARG A 446 30.74 25.62 9.91
CA ARG A 446 31.25 26.39 8.75
C ARG A 446 32.37 25.69 7.98
N MET A 447 33.14 24.81 8.64
CA MET A 447 34.17 24.02 7.94
C MET A 447 33.55 22.93 7.05
N GLY A 448 32.28 22.58 7.26
CA GLY A 448 31.52 21.64 6.41
C GLY A 448 32.05 20.20 6.45
N ARG A 449 32.73 19.80 7.52
CA ARG A 449 33.20 18.42 7.75
C ARG A 449 32.58 17.90 9.04
N ALA A 450 32.12 16.65 9.07
CA ALA A 450 31.64 16.07 10.32
C ALA A 450 32.75 15.83 11.35
N GLU A 451 34.00 15.56 10.95
CA GLU A 451 35.08 15.22 11.89
C GLU A 451 35.98 16.42 12.26
N HIS A 452 36.20 16.62 13.56
CA HIS A 452 37.07 17.65 14.11
C HIS A 452 38.00 17.09 15.18
N ALA A 453 39.25 17.56 15.21
CA ALA A 453 40.18 17.15 16.25
C ALA A 453 39.72 17.68 17.61
N PHE A 454 39.64 16.80 18.60
CA PHE A 454 39.29 17.13 19.99
C PHE A 454 40.33 16.53 20.93
N GLY A 455 40.63 17.18 22.05
CA GLY A 455 41.82 16.93 22.88
C GLY A 455 42.24 15.46 23.09
N LYS A 456 43.54 15.24 23.33
CA LYS A 456 44.16 13.92 23.58
C LYS A 456 43.88 12.87 22.49
N GLY A 457 43.77 13.28 21.23
CA GLY A 457 43.60 12.38 20.08
C GLY A 457 42.17 11.87 19.88
N LYS A 458 41.18 12.51 20.50
CA LYS A 458 39.76 12.25 20.22
C LYS A 458 39.32 12.93 18.92
N ILE A 459 38.24 12.43 18.36
CA ILE A 459 37.58 12.96 17.17
C ILE A 459 36.19 13.40 17.61
N ALA A 460 35.94 14.71 17.61
CA ALA A 460 34.59 15.25 17.76
C ALA A 460 33.85 15.09 16.44
N VAL A 461 32.68 14.46 16.49
CA VAL A 461 31.81 14.29 15.33
C VAL A 461 30.61 15.19 15.50
N ILE A 462 30.38 16.04 14.49
CA ILE A 462 29.23 16.93 14.43
C ILE A 462 28.34 16.49 13.27
N ASP A 463 27.04 16.47 13.50
CA ASP A 463 26.05 16.27 12.45
C ASP A 463 25.32 17.60 12.24
N SER A 464 25.57 18.21 11.08
CA SER A 464 24.98 19.51 10.74
C SER A 464 23.47 19.40 10.55
N GLU A 465 22.99 18.32 9.93
CA GLU A 465 21.58 18.11 9.65
C GLU A 465 20.82 17.95 10.97
N PHE A 466 21.35 17.14 11.88
CA PHE A 466 20.77 16.98 13.22
C PHE A 466 20.76 18.29 14.04
N ILE A 467 21.83 19.10 13.96
CA ILE A 467 21.87 20.39 14.67
C ILE A 467 20.89 21.39 14.05
N GLU A 468 20.74 21.40 12.73
CA GLU A 468 19.75 22.21 12.04
C GLU A 468 18.33 21.81 12.46
N GLU A 469 18.01 20.51 12.47
CA GLU A 469 16.71 19.98 12.92
C GLU A 469 16.36 20.40 14.36
N VAL A 470 17.32 20.30 15.28
CA VAL A 470 17.14 20.75 16.67
C VAL A 470 16.86 22.26 16.75
N ASN A 471 17.57 23.07 15.96
CA ASN A 471 17.38 24.52 15.95
C ASN A 471 16.05 24.93 15.26
N GLU A 472 15.65 24.23 14.20
CA GLU A 472 14.36 24.43 13.54
C GLU A 472 13.21 24.12 14.50
N THR A 473 13.30 23.04 15.27
CA THR A 473 12.28 22.66 16.27
C THR A 473 12.04 23.78 17.31
N LEU A 474 13.09 24.49 17.73
CA LEU A 474 12.97 25.65 18.63
C LEU A 474 12.33 26.85 17.92
N THR A 475 12.69 27.09 16.67
CA THR A 475 12.19 28.21 15.86
C THR A 475 10.70 28.04 15.55
N ASP A 476 10.27 26.82 15.24
CA ASP A 476 8.89 26.47 14.92
C ASP A 476 7.96 26.54 16.13
N SER A 477 8.51 26.47 17.34
CA SER A 477 7.77 26.57 18.59
C SER A 477 7.43 28.01 19.00
N GLU A 478 7.34 28.95 18.04
CA GLU A 478 7.14 30.40 18.23
C GLU A 478 8.01 31.03 19.34
N ALA A 479 9.18 30.45 19.59
CA ALA A 479 9.99 30.86 20.72
C ALA A 479 10.55 32.28 20.51
N LEU A 480 10.29 33.18 21.46
CA LEU A 480 10.82 34.53 21.40
C LEU A 480 12.31 34.50 21.77
N GLN A 481 13.16 34.72 20.77
CA GLN A 481 14.60 34.84 21.00
C GLN A 481 14.91 36.21 21.63
N ASN A 482 14.99 36.24 22.95
CA ASN A 482 15.34 37.46 23.69
C ASN A 482 16.85 37.73 23.73
N SER A 483 17.68 36.70 23.54
CA SER A 483 19.14 36.80 23.45
C SER A 483 19.72 35.65 22.60
N PRO A 484 20.91 35.80 21.98
CA PRO A 484 21.48 34.75 21.16
C PRO A 484 21.61 33.42 21.92
N GLY A 485 20.91 32.39 21.46
CA GLY A 485 20.91 31.06 22.07
C GLY A 485 19.96 30.84 23.25
N ILE A 486 19.21 31.86 23.68
CA ILE A 486 18.19 31.76 24.75
C ILE A 486 16.81 32.08 24.16
N PHE A 487 15.88 31.15 24.34
CA PHE A 487 14.54 31.16 23.78
C PHE A 487 13.50 31.16 24.90
N GLU A 488 12.56 32.10 24.89
CA GLU A 488 11.40 32.08 25.78
C GLU A 488 10.22 31.40 25.10
N ILE A 489 9.62 30.43 25.78
CA ILE A 489 8.58 29.55 25.25
C ILE A 489 7.38 29.52 26.20
N ASN A 490 6.18 29.52 25.65
CA ASN A 490 4.96 29.39 26.45
C ASN A 490 4.78 27.96 27.02
N ALA A 491 3.95 27.80 28.05
CA ALA A 491 3.76 26.51 28.70
C ALA A 491 3.22 25.38 27.76
N GLN A 492 2.41 25.71 26.75
CA GLN A 492 1.84 24.73 25.80
C GLN A 492 2.92 24.17 24.84
N GLN A 493 3.81 25.03 24.34
CA GLN A 493 4.92 24.67 23.45
C GLN A 493 6.08 24.01 24.22
N ALA A 494 6.24 24.31 25.51
CA ALA A 494 7.25 23.67 26.36
C ALA A 494 7.06 22.14 26.44
N ALA A 495 5.83 21.63 26.43
CA ALA A 495 5.56 20.19 26.44
C ALA A 495 5.91 19.50 25.10
N PHE A 496 5.65 20.17 23.97
CA PHE A 496 6.12 19.73 22.66
C PHE A 496 7.65 19.64 22.63
N LEU A 497 8.34 20.73 23.00
CA LEU A 497 9.80 20.77 23.04
C LEU A 497 10.39 19.74 24.01
N LYS A 498 9.78 19.52 25.18
CA LYS A 498 10.22 18.45 26.11
C LYS A 498 10.07 17.06 25.50
N THR A 499 9.11 16.86 24.61
CA THR A 499 8.93 15.60 23.87
C THR A 499 9.99 15.48 22.77
N SER A 500 10.15 16.49 21.93
CA SER A 500 11.17 16.52 20.88
C SER A 500 12.59 16.38 21.45
N ALA A 501 12.89 17.02 22.58
CA ALA A 501 14.17 16.88 23.28
C ALA A 501 14.44 15.42 23.69
N ARG A 502 13.42 14.67 24.12
CA ARG A 502 13.58 13.23 24.40
C ARG A 502 13.82 12.43 23.14
N ASP A 503 13.13 12.76 22.05
CA ASP A 503 13.31 12.10 20.74
C ASP A 503 14.72 12.36 20.18
N PHE A 504 15.30 13.53 20.47
CA PHE A 504 16.70 13.88 20.20
C PHE A 504 17.70 13.27 21.20
N GLY A 505 17.24 12.50 22.19
CA GLY A 505 18.08 11.85 23.20
C GLY A 505 18.67 12.80 24.25
N MET A 506 18.06 13.97 24.46
CA MET A 506 18.45 14.94 25.49
C MET A 506 17.92 14.55 26.87
N LEU A 507 18.59 15.05 27.92
CA LEU A 507 18.12 14.87 29.29
C LEU A 507 17.04 15.91 29.59
N VAL A 508 15.80 15.45 29.65
CA VAL A 508 14.67 16.26 30.10
C VAL A 508 14.31 15.79 31.49
N GLU A 509 14.20 16.69 32.47
CA GLU A 509 13.65 16.33 33.79
C GLU A 509 12.32 15.60 33.59
N ASP A 510 12.19 14.40 34.18
CA ASP A 510 11.05 13.54 33.97
C ASP A 510 9.76 14.26 34.39
N GLY A 511 9.07 14.81 33.41
CA GLY A 511 7.72 15.32 33.58
C GLY A 511 6.82 14.20 34.09
N ILE A 512 6.10 14.49 35.18
CA ILE A 512 5.02 13.73 35.83
C ILE A 512 5.04 12.24 35.47
N GLU A 513 5.70 11.44 36.30
CA GLU A 513 5.49 9.99 36.29
C GLU A 513 4.04 9.72 36.68
N VAL A 514 3.19 9.47 35.68
CA VAL A 514 1.76 9.25 35.92
C VAL A 514 1.57 7.81 36.40
N ASP A 515 1.50 7.64 37.72
CA ASP A 515 1.10 6.39 38.35
C ASP A 515 -0.43 6.24 38.25
N LEU A 516 -0.87 5.64 37.15
CA LEU A 516 -2.28 5.30 36.91
C LEU A 516 -2.52 3.84 37.31
N ASP A 517 -3.50 3.61 38.18
CA ASP A 517 -4.04 2.29 38.47
C ASP A 517 -4.82 1.76 37.25
N LEU A 518 -4.13 1.17 36.28
CA LEU A 518 -4.74 0.73 35.01
C LEU A 518 -5.21 -0.72 35.06
N PRO A 519 -6.30 -1.07 34.35
CA PRO A 519 -6.79 -2.45 34.33
C PRO A 519 -5.77 -3.46 33.80
N ASN A 520 -5.62 -4.58 34.52
CA ASN A 520 -4.66 -5.64 34.19
C ASN A 520 -4.93 -6.39 32.86
N PHE A 521 -6.09 -6.17 32.23
CA PHE A 521 -6.40 -6.77 30.93
C PHE A 521 -5.71 -6.05 29.75
N LEU A 522 -5.22 -4.82 29.96
CA LEU A 522 -4.52 -4.05 28.95
C LEU A 522 -3.18 -4.70 28.61
N ARG A 523 -2.83 -4.71 27.32
CA ARG A 523 -1.50 -5.14 26.88
C ARG A 523 -0.46 -4.06 27.22
N PRO A 524 0.84 -4.40 27.38
CA PRO A 524 1.87 -3.43 27.72
C PRO A 524 1.93 -2.20 26.79
N TYR A 525 1.70 -2.38 25.49
CA TYR A 525 1.65 -1.27 24.54
C TYR A 525 0.40 -0.39 24.72
N GLN A 526 -0.74 -0.97 25.11
CA GLN A 526 -1.97 -0.22 25.39
C GLN A 526 -1.83 0.60 26.68
N VAL A 527 -1.12 0.06 27.68
CA VAL A 527 -0.75 0.79 28.89
C VAL A 527 0.10 2.01 28.53
N ALA A 528 1.08 1.86 27.63
CA ALA A 528 1.89 2.96 27.15
C ALA A 528 1.04 4.04 26.44
N GLY A 529 0.13 3.65 25.55
CA GLY A 529 -0.76 4.57 24.85
C GLY A 529 -1.72 5.33 25.78
N VAL A 530 -2.30 4.65 26.78
CA VAL A 530 -3.15 5.31 27.80
C VAL A 530 -2.34 6.31 28.64
N LYS A 531 -1.13 5.94 29.08
CA LYS A 531 -0.25 6.85 29.82
C LYS A 531 0.17 8.04 28.96
N TRP A 532 0.37 7.85 27.67
CA TRP A 532 0.68 8.92 26.72
C TRP A 532 -0.49 9.91 26.57
N LEU A 533 -1.72 9.42 26.34
CA LEU A 533 -2.93 10.25 26.31
C LEU A 533 -3.11 11.05 27.60
N TYR A 534 -2.96 10.36 28.74
CA TYR A 534 -3.11 11.00 30.05
C TYR A 534 -2.07 12.09 30.25
N ARG A 535 -0.80 11.82 29.94
CA ARG A 535 0.28 12.81 30.04
C ARG A 535 0.01 14.04 29.18
N LEU A 536 -0.43 13.87 27.93
CA LEU A 536 -0.80 15.01 27.07
C LEU A 536 -1.92 15.83 27.69
N SER A 537 -2.91 15.18 28.29
CA SER A 537 -4.00 15.88 28.98
C SER A 537 -3.55 16.66 30.22
N GLU A 538 -2.51 16.21 30.93
CA GLU A 538 -1.93 16.96 32.07
C GLU A 538 -1.22 18.23 31.61
N PHE A 539 -0.74 18.25 30.37
CA PHE A 539 -0.17 19.43 29.72
C PHE A 539 -1.20 20.26 28.94
N GLU A 540 -2.50 19.98 29.10
CA GLU A 540 -3.60 20.62 28.35
C GLU A 540 -3.44 20.53 26.82
N MET A 541 -2.74 19.49 26.34
CA MET A 541 -2.53 19.25 24.91
C MET A 541 -3.54 18.24 24.35
N GLY A 542 -3.73 18.33 23.03
CA GLY A 542 -4.34 17.28 22.23
C GLY A 542 -3.29 16.34 21.62
N GLY A 543 -3.73 15.36 20.83
CA GLY A 543 -2.81 14.45 20.14
C GLY A 543 -3.49 13.53 19.14
N ILE A 544 -2.70 12.91 18.27
CA ILE A 544 -3.18 11.90 17.32
C ILE A 544 -2.66 10.54 17.76
N LEU A 545 -3.55 9.65 18.20
CA LEU A 545 -3.21 8.26 18.46
C LEU A 545 -3.24 7.47 17.15
N ALA A 546 -2.05 7.33 16.56
CA ALA A 546 -1.84 6.76 15.23
C ALA A 546 -1.45 5.26 15.24
N ASP A 547 -1.85 4.50 16.27
CA ASP A 547 -1.59 3.07 16.35
C ASP A 547 -2.23 2.30 15.18
N ASP A 548 -1.59 1.22 14.72
CA ASP A 548 -2.11 0.35 13.65
C ASP A 548 -3.55 -0.16 13.93
N MET A 549 -4.27 -0.41 12.83
CA MET A 549 -5.62 -0.99 12.89
C MET A 549 -5.60 -2.34 13.62
N GLY A 550 -6.48 -2.52 14.61
CA GLY A 550 -6.57 -3.75 15.41
C GLY A 550 -5.78 -3.74 16.72
N LEU A 551 -4.96 -2.72 17.01
CA LEU A 551 -4.26 -2.59 18.30
C LEU A 551 -5.14 -2.09 19.46
N GLY A 552 -6.44 -1.89 19.22
CA GLY A 552 -7.40 -1.56 20.27
C GLY A 552 -7.36 -0.09 20.71
N LYS A 553 -7.23 0.86 19.78
CA LYS A 553 -7.32 2.31 20.03
C LYS A 553 -8.58 2.72 20.81
N THR A 554 -9.72 2.11 20.49
CA THR A 554 -10.99 2.31 21.21
C THR A 554 -10.84 1.98 22.70
N LEU A 555 -10.22 0.84 23.04
CA LEU A 555 -10.00 0.44 24.43
C LEU A 555 -9.06 1.41 25.16
N GLN A 556 -8.01 1.87 24.49
CA GLN A 556 -7.10 2.87 25.04
C GLN A 556 -7.82 4.19 25.33
N ALA A 557 -8.60 4.69 24.36
CA ALA A 557 -9.39 5.92 24.50
C ALA A 557 -10.43 5.82 25.62
N LEU A 558 -11.17 4.70 25.71
CA LEU A 558 -12.16 4.49 26.78
C LEU A 558 -11.49 4.41 28.16
N THR A 559 -10.35 3.74 28.26
CA THR A 559 -9.58 3.68 29.52
C THR A 559 -9.11 5.09 29.92
N PHE A 560 -8.61 5.87 28.95
CA PHE A 560 -8.22 7.25 29.18
C PHE A 560 -9.40 8.11 29.66
N ILE A 561 -10.56 8.05 28.98
CA ILE A 561 -11.77 8.78 29.39
C ILE A 561 -12.18 8.40 30.82
N ALA A 562 -12.23 7.10 31.13
CA ALA A 562 -12.61 6.64 32.47
C ALA A 562 -11.63 7.09 33.56
N LYS A 563 -10.33 7.20 33.24
CA LYS A 563 -9.31 7.63 34.20
C LYS A 563 -9.20 9.14 34.36
N LYS A 564 -9.34 9.90 33.27
CA LYS A 564 -9.29 11.37 33.32
C LYS A 564 -10.58 11.95 33.91
N GLY A 565 -11.72 11.35 33.58
CA GLY A 565 -13.05 11.82 33.99
C GLY A 565 -13.50 13.07 33.25
N GLY A 566 -14.73 13.50 33.53
CA GLY A 566 -15.38 14.63 32.87
C GLY A 566 -16.23 14.23 31.65
N PRO A 567 -17.12 15.10 31.16
CA PRO A 567 -17.97 14.82 30.01
C PRO A 567 -17.15 14.67 28.73
N ALA A 568 -17.25 13.51 28.09
CA ALA A 568 -16.56 13.19 26.85
C ALA A 568 -17.51 13.18 25.65
N LEU A 569 -17.04 13.68 24.51
CA LEU A 569 -17.68 13.54 23.21
C LEU A 569 -16.86 12.58 22.35
N VAL A 570 -17.51 11.56 21.80
CA VAL A 570 -16.93 10.67 20.79
C VAL A 570 -17.63 10.91 19.46
N VAL A 571 -16.84 11.24 18.44
CA VAL A 571 -17.29 11.43 17.06
C VAL A 571 -16.67 10.33 16.20
N CYS A 572 -17.48 9.52 15.54
CA CYS A 572 -17.00 8.43 14.70
C CYS A 572 -17.78 8.34 13.37
N PRO A 573 -17.39 7.50 12.40
CA PRO A 573 -18.24 7.16 11.28
C PRO A 573 -19.59 6.60 11.75
N SER A 574 -20.66 6.86 10.99
CA SER A 574 -22.01 6.40 11.35
C SER A 574 -22.10 4.89 11.56
N SER A 575 -21.28 4.10 10.84
CA SER A 575 -21.19 2.65 10.97
C SER A 575 -20.56 2.18 12.29
N LEU A 576 -19.77 3.03 12.96
CA LEU A 576 -19.06 2.69 14.19
C LEU A 576 -19.78 3.14 15.47
N VAL A 577 -20.88 3.90 15.37
CA VAL A 577 -21.61 4.41 16.55
C VAL A 577 -22.09 3.27 17.45
N SER A 578 -22.69 2.23 16.88
CA SER A 578 -23.15 1.06 17.66
C SER A 578 -21.99 0.28 18.27
N ASN A 579 -20.88 0.16 17.52
CA ASN A 579 -19.68 -0.53 18.00
C ASN A 579 -19.07 0.21 19.21
N TRP A 580 -18.93 1.53 19.13
CA TRP A 580 -18.48 2.34 20.28
C TRP A 580 -19.40 2.19 21.49
N ALA A 581 -20.72 2.17 21.28
CA ALA A 581 -21.68 1.97 22.36
C ALA A 581 -21.52 0.60 23.03
N ASP A 582 -21.30 -0.46 22.26
CA ASP A 582 -21.10 -1.80 22.79
C ASP A 582 -19.75 -1.98 23.49
N GLU A 583 -18.69 -1.37 22.96
CA GLU A 583 -17.37 -1.32 23.61
C GLU A 583 -17.42 -0.53 24.93
N CYS A 584 -18.19 0.56 25.01
CA CYS A 584 -18.40 1.28 26.27
C CYS A 584 -19.07 0.38 27.31
N LYS A 585 -20.15 -0.33 26.95
CA LYS A 585 -20.82 -1.28 27.87
C LYS A 585 -19.90 -2.40 28.35
N LYS A 586 -18.95 -2.80 27.52
CA LYS A 586 -18.03 -3.90 27.82
C LYS A 586 -16.89 -3.46 28.74
N TRP A 587 -16.30 -2.29 28.48
CA TRP A 587 -15.04 -1.87 29.13
C TRP A 587 -15.21 -0.82 30.21
N VAL A 588 -16.26 -0.01 30.14
CA VAL A 588 -16.57 1.07 31.10
C VAL A 588 -18.07 1.05 31.47
N PRO A 589 -18.61 -0.10 31.94
CA PRO A 589 -20.04 -0.27 32.22
C PRO A 589 -20.61 0.70 33.28
N GLU A 590 -19.74 1.29 34.09
CA GLU A 590 -20.07 2.27 35.13
C GLU A 590 -20.38 3.67 34.60
N LEU A 591 -19.94 4.01 33.38
CA LEU A 591 -20.13 5.33 32.77
C LEU A 591 -21.50 5.43 32.08
N LYS A 592 -22.17 6.58 32.24
CA LYS A 592 -23.42 6.89 31.55
C LYS A 592 -23.13 7.26 30.10
N ILE A 593 -23.73 6.51 29.18
CA ILE A 593 -23.54 6.69 27.74
C ILE A 593 -24.83 7.22 27.11
N ALA A 594 -24.71 8.25 26.26
CA ALA A 594 -25.81 8.78 25.45
C ALA A 594 -25.46 8.73 23.96
N LEU A 595 -26.41 8.31 23.14
CA LEU A 595 -26.28 8.33 21.67
C LEU A 595 -27.04 9.53 21.11
N HIS A 596 -26.34 10.41 20.40
CA HIS A 596 -26.95 11.55 19.71
C HIS A 596 -27.07 11.25 18.20
N VAL A 597 -27.94 10.31 17.84
CA VAL A 597 -28.18 9.88 16.45
C VAL A 597 -29.65 9.58 16.20
N GLY A 598 -30.06 9.58 14.92
CA GLY A 598 -31.41 9.17 14.52
C GLY A 598 -32.54 9.97 15.21
N GLY A 599 -33.55 9.27 15.75
CA GLY A 599 -34.68 9.88 16.45
C GLY A 599 -34.35 10.46 17.83
N GLN A 600 -33.12 10.32 18.32
CA GLN A 600 -32.67 10.79 19.63
C GLN A 600 -31.87 12.11 19.54
N ARG A 601 -32.03 12.87 18.45
CA ARG A 601 -31.32 14.12 18.17
C ARG A 601 -31.97 15.37 18.79
N GLY A 602 -32.47 15.24 20.02
CA GLY A 602 -33.05 16.34 20.80
C GLY A 602 -31.96 17.33 21.25
N GLU A 603 -32.00 17.74 22.51
CA GLU A 603 -30.84 18.37 23.14
C GLU A 603 -29.75 17.34 23.42
N VAL A 604 -28.49 17.77 23.46
CA VAL A 604 -27.35 16.87 23.74
C VAL A 604 -27.43 16.42 25.21
N LEU A 605 -27.84 15.17 25.43
CA LEU A 605 -28.12 14.62 26.76
C LEU A 605 -26.92 14.62 27.70
N GLU A 606 -27.11 15.03 28.96
CA GLU A 606 -26.08 14.92 30.01
C GLU A 606 -25.70 13.45 30.25
N ALA A 607 -24.43 13.15 30.05
CA ALA A 607 -23.85 11.82 30.10
C ALA A 607 -22.33 11.96 30.27
N ASP A 608 -21.69 10.91 30.79
CA ASP A 608 -20.24 10.83 30.89
C ASP A 608 -19.61 10.68 29.50
N ILE A 609 -20.27 9.94 28.61
CA ILE A 609 -19.86 9.79 27.20
C ILE A 609 -21.06 10.05 26.28
N VAL A 610 -20.94 11.03 25.39
CA VAL A 610 -21.87 11.26 24.29
C VAL A 610 -21.25 10.74 23.00
N ILE A 611 -21.94 9.88 22.27
CA ILE A 611 -21.46 9.32 21.00
C ILE A 611 -22.33 9.86 19.86
N THR A 612 -21.69 10.40 18.82
CA THR A 612 -22.33 10.92 17.62
C THR A 612 -21.55 10.54 16.36
N SER A 613 -22.11 10.79 15.19
CA SER A 613 -21.38 10.64 13.93
C SER A 613 -20.94 11.98 13.34
N TYR A 614 -19.90 11.97 12.50
CA TYR A 614 -19.47 13.18 11.77
C TYR A 614 -20.63 13.86 11.02
N ALA A 615 -21.48 13.07 10.36
CA ALA A 615 -22.63 13.61 9.64
C ALA A 615 -23.58 14.37 10.59
N ILE A 616 -23.86 13.82 11.78
CA ILE A 616 -24.73 14.46 12.76
C ILE A 616 -24.03 15.64 13.45
N LEU A 617 -22.75 15.54 13.77
CA LEU A 617 -21.94 16.64 14.30
C LEU A 617 -22.05 17.88 13.41
N ARG A 618 -21.94 17.70 12.08
CA ARG A 618 -22.11 18.81 11.12
C ARG A 618 -23.52 19.38 11.12
N ILE A 619 -24.55 18.53 11.16
CA ILE A 619 -25.94 18.97 11.06
C ILE A 619 -26.39 19.70 12.33
N ASP A 620 -26.01 19.17 13.50
CA ASP A 620 -26.41 19.67 14.82
C ASP A 620 -25.28 20.51 15.47
N SER A 621 -24.42 21.14 14.67
CA SER A 621 -23.19 21.79 15.14
C SER A 621 -23.42 22.81 16.24
N GLU A 622 -24.50 23.60 16.13
CA GLU A 622 -24.86 24.62 17.12
C GLU A 622 -25.11 24.00 18.50
N LYS A 623 -25.72 22.81 18.56
CA LYS A 623 -26.01 22.11 19.83
C LYS A 623 -24.74 21.59 20.48
N PHE A 624 -23.81 21.07 19.69
CA PHE A 624 -22.52 20.59 20.20
C PHE A 624 -21.60 21.73 20.62
N GLN A 625 -21.66 22.88 19.94
CA GLN A 625 -20.89 24.08 20.32
C GLN A 625 -21.43 24.76 21.59
N ALA A 626 -22.74 24.64 21.86
CA ALA A 626 -23.37 25.19 23.05
C ALA A 626 -22.99 24.44 24.36
N ARG A 627 -22.35 23.27 24.26
CA ARG A 627 -21.96 22.44 25.40
C ARG A 627 -20.45 22.32 25.50
N GLU A 628 -19.96 22.44 26.73
CA GLU A 628 -18.54 22.19 27.02
C GLU A 628 -18.32 20.70 27.27
N PHE A 629 -17.24 20.18 26.68
CA PHE A 629 -16.73 18.84 26.95
C PHE A 629 -15.34 18.96 27.56
N ASP A 630 -14.99 18.06 28.47
CA ASP A 630 -13.60 17.99 28.93
C ASP A 630 -12.74 17.24 27.91
N ILE A 631 -13.32 16.23 27.24
CA ILE A 631 -12.62 15.36 26.30
C ILE A 631 -13.41 15.27 24.99
N ALA A 632 -12.73 15.42 23.85
CA ALA A 632 -13.27 15.09 22.54
C ALA A 632 -12.38 14.05 21.86
N ILE A 633 -12.98 12.92 21.46
CA ILE A 633 -12.33 11.86 20.69
C ILE A 633 -12.92 11.83 19.28
N LEU A 634 -12.06 11.96 18.27
CA LEU A 634 -12.41 11.90 16.85
C LEU A 634 -11.85 10.60 16.27
N ASP A 635 -12.69 9.59 16.10
CA ASP A 635 -12.31 8.29 15.54
C ASP A 635 -12.34 8.31 14.01
N GLU A 636 -11.43 7.58 13.36
CA GLU A 636 -11.23 7.63 11.90
C GLU A 636 -11.06 9.09 11.42
N ALA A 637 -10.10 9.80 12.01
CA ALA A 637 -9.89 11.23 11.83
C ALA A 637 -9.52 11.65 10.39
N GLN A 638 -9.21 10.72 9.48
CA GLN A 638 -9.08 11.01 8.05
C GLN A 638 -10.35 11.63 7.43
N GLN A 639 -11.51 11.52 8.11
CA GLN A 639 -12.75 12.21 7.73
C GLN A 639 -12.65 13.74 7.82
N ILE A 640 -11.70 14.29 8.58
CA ILE A 640 -11.50 15.73 8.75
C ILE A 640 -10.21 16.28 8.11
N LYS A 641 -9.52 15.48 7.28
CA LYS A 641 -8.24 15.86 6.64
C LYS A 641 -8.27 17.13 5.78
N ASN A 642 -9.43 17.48 5.22
CA ASN A 642 -9.56 18.68 4.39
C ASN A 642 -10.00 19.88 5.27
N PRO A 643 -9.12 20.85 5.57
CA PRO A 643 -9.44 21.98 6.46
C PRO A 643 -10.57 22.87 5.92
N ASP A 644 -10.79 22.88 4.60
CA ASP A 644 -11.86 23.67 3.99
C ASP A 644 -13.25 23.05 4.15
N ALA A 645 -13.30 21.74 4.43
CA ALA A 645 -14.55 21.02 4.58
C ALA A 645 -15.34 21.53 5.79
N GLN A 646 -16.66 21.66 5.62
CA GLN A 646 -17.54 22.13 6.68
C GLN A 646 -17.47 21.24 7.93
N ILE A 647 -17.28 19.92 7.76
CA ILE A 647 -17.14 19.00 8.89
C ILE A 647 -15.87 19.29 9.70
N SER A 648 -14.73 19.53 9.04
CA SER A 648 -13.47 19.87 9.69
C SER A 648 -13.58 21.18 10.44
N LYS A 649 -14.17 22.20 9.81
CA LYS A 649 -14.47 23.48 10.47
C LYS A 649 -15.30 23.27 11.73
N VAL A 650 -16.39 22.49 11.66
CA VAL A 650 -17.21 22.21 12.84
C VAL A 650 -16.43 21.46 13.93
N ALA A 651 -15.64 20.45 13.55
CA ALA A 651 -14.82 19.68 14.50
C ALA A 651 -13.77 20.56 15.21
N HIS A 652 -13.10 21.47 14.49
CA HIS A 652 -12.13 22.40 15.08
C HIS A 652 -12.75 23.39 16.07
N HIS A 653 -14.03 23.75 15.87
CA HIS A 653 -14.78 24.66 16.74
C HIS A 653 -15.48 23.94 17.90
N LEU A 654 -15.27 22.64 18.10
CA LEU A 654 -15.78 21.94 19.28
C LEU A 654 -15.20 22.55 20.56
N ASN A 655 -16.07 22.84 21.52
CA ASN A 655 -15.65 23.34 22.84
C ASN A 655 -15.21 22.16 23.71
N ALA A 656 -13.95 21.75 23.55
CA ALA A 656 -13.31 20.71 24.35
C ALA A 656 -11.91 21.09 24.82
N LYS A 657 -11.57 20.75 26.07
CA LYS A 657 -10.24 20.99 26.66
C LYS A 657 -9.16 20.05 26.11
N HIS A 658 -9.45 18.75 26.07
CA HIS A 658 -8.53 17.74 25.54
C HIS A 658 -9.11 17.14 24.27
N ARG A 659 -8.35 17.21 23.16
CA ARG A 659 -8.83 16.78 21.84
C ARG A 659 -7.90 15.73 21.28
N PHE A 660 -8.41 14.51 21.08
CA PHE A 660 -7.63 13.41 20.54
C PHE A 660 -8.26 12.88 19.26
N ALA A 661 -7.43 12.69 18.26
CA ALA A 661 -7.80 12.03 17.01
C ALA A 661 -7.27 10.59 17.03
N LEU A 662 -8.07 9.63 16.57
CA LEU A 662 -7.67 8.24 16.39
C LEU A 662 -7.66 7.97 14.88
N SER A 663 -6.52 7.50 14.35
CA SER A 663 -6.41 7.13 12.93
C SER A 663 -5.43 5.98 12.75
N GLY A 664 -5.66 5.09 11.79
CA GLY A 664 -4.63 4.15 11.33
C GLY A 664 -3.75 4.73 10.21
N THR A 665 -4.16 5.86 9.64
CA THR A 665 -3.52 6.53 8.50
C THR A 665 -3.52 8.04 8.74
N PRO A 666 -2.61 8.57 9.60
CA PRO A 666 -2.62 9.99 9.97
C PRO A 666 -2.28 10.91 8.79
N VAL A 667 -1.50 10.45 7.80
CA VAL A 667 -1.14 11.18 6.58
C VAL A 667 -1.27 10.24 5.39
N GLU A 668 -2.01 10.62 4.35
CA GLU A 668 -2.25 9.76 3.18
C GLU A 668 -1.57 10.26 1.90
N ASN A 669 -1.77 11.54 1.53
CA ASN A 669 -1.44 12.03 0.19
C ASN A 669 -0.67 13.36 0.17
N SER A 670 -0.73 14.18 1.22
CA SER A 670 -0.11 15.51 1.25
C SER A 670 0.30 15.95 2.65
N LEU A 671 1.29 16.83 2.74
CA LEU A 671 1.63 17.54 3.98
C LEU A 671 0.47 18.39 4.52
N LEU A 672 -0.49 18.76 3.65
CA LEU A 672 -1.72 19.45 4.05
C LEU A 672 -2.72 18.56 4.78
N ASP A 673 -2.51 17.23 4.80
CA ASP A 673 -3.35 16.30 5.56
C ASP A 673 -3.04 16.35 7.07
N PHE A 674 -1.86 16.84 7.46
CA PHE A 674 -1.43 17.09 8.84
C PHE A 674 -1.92 18.47 9.30
#